data_AF-A0A2N2JHG8-F1
#
_entry.id   AF-A0A2N2JHG8-F1
#
_cell.length_a   1.000
_cell.length_b   1.000
_cell.length_c   1.000
_cell.angle_alpha   90.00
_cell.angle_beta   90.00
_cell.angle_gamma   90.00
#
_symmetry.space_group_name_H-M   'P 1'
#
loop_
_entity.id
_entity.type
_entity.pdbx_description
1 polymer ?
#
loop_
_entity_poly.entity_id
_entity_poly.type
_entity_poly.pdbx_seq_one_letter_code
_entity_poly.pdbx_strand_id
1 'polypeptide(L)'
;MMRHLLAAAAVLGTLAVGVAASSPARAAEPEMLTYTVQPGDSIWSIAEAFYGSGKQYQIVYKYNTFIGKPPFLLKPGQVLRLPKGDVLPEAQVTWTKRDVKAKPPKAIDWLDARERMNLWKLYKVATGGDSAVNIVFEDESDLRLRENALLVIYGGSARRTARQEKTRVVLEQGTIRGGLARLDGDAAPMQVETPSGNVELFAKLAQVEATVLASMVSVYEGRAAVKGKVGSAVDVAEGYGTVVKKGKAAEPARPLPPVPAWETATDADGVVVALVPQGAKVDFKASWKAVDGATSYRVEIADDKAFKETFLDVTVSAAVQQAFLMKGMEEGTYYARVAARDDLGLEGPPTAPIELRVVGVESSRAMSQDEDGAFSTVALTRLVVPSPAAEALEWRIGSAPFAPGSEPLRLKKPGRVVVDVRRVGVETATPFTVNILAAQAALGELAAPLNRGEGPRDLVVTVTDERGRPAMVPDLVIEASPGGILKATERGAGEYAVQIAAPVIEREVGVRVSWPGGVIGQRIYPVANAGEDTVPYVFTWRDSAPGLAWDRRLQATALPAMVPTEYLGFHARVGDGDSVGAPKVLGLTLAGEVALLEDKLGLDAALTFFRPSLEGEDAETHGLGDLVLGVRYLVASGGVFSLAPSLRLRLPLAKRADTRVMGIEPGVLLRFTLADGFWIDTRQAVVVASDFGDVGTHLAYSGTLGLGIRPVDVLSVGAELDASVALSTPDGVDSWTALAAGLGVYLHLGRARLGLAAGLGLNDDGKARFGDFIGTLSFDIGYGGP
;
A
#
# COMPACT_ATOMS: atom_id res chain seq x y z
N MET A 1 -45.94 -62.78 8.45
CA MET A 1 -45.37 -63.72 9.45
C MET A 1 -45.43 -63.10 10.84
N MET A 2 -45.12 -63.89 11.87
CA MET A 2 -45.23 -63.60 13.32
C MET A 2 -44.78 -62.18 13.75
N ARG A 3 -45.41 -61.47 14.70
CA ARG A 3 -45.84 -61.78 16.09
C ARG A 3 -44.69 -62.07 17.08
N HIS A 4 -44.30 -61.07 17.89
CA HIS A 4 -44.06 -61.11 19.35
C HIS A 4 -44.17 -59.64 19.82
N LEU A 5 -45.01 -59.16 20.74
CA LEU A 5 -45.54 -59.58 22.05
C LEU A 5 -44.70 -59.12 23.27
N LEU A 6 -45.23 -58.07 23.93
CA LEU A 6 -45.35 -57.87 25.40
C LEU A 6 -44.07 -57.56 26.24
N ALA A 7 -44.11 -56.73 27.29
CA ALA A 7 -45.19 -55.87 27.85
C ALA A 7 -44.68 -54.80 28.84
N ALA A 8 -45.53 -53.77 29.08
CA ALA A 8 -45.79 -53.05 30.36
C ALA A 8 -44.64 -52.37 31.15
N ALA A 9 -44.79 -51.21 31.80
CA ALA A 9 -45.80 -50.13 31.84
C ALA A 9 -45.12 -48.90 32.53
N ALA A 10 -45.68 -47.73 32.86
CA ALA A 10 -47.03 -47.14 32.87
C ALA A 10 -46.87 -45.60 32.57
N VAL A 11 -47.74 -44.61 32.81
CA VAL A 11 -49.05 -44.42 33.50
C VAL A 11 -49.91 -43.45 32.64
N LEU A 12 -51.16 -43.16 33.01
CA LEU A 12 -52.00 -42.14 32.35
C LEU A 12 -51.65 -40.69 32.74
N GLY A 13 -51.97 -39.74 31.85
CA GLY A 13 -52.06 -38.30 32.16
C GLY A 13 -52.93 -37.56 31.14
N THR A 14 -54.13 -37.14 31.54
CA THR A 14 -55.09 -36.40 30.68
C THR A 14 -55.30 -34.97 31.16
N LEU A 15 -55.02 -33.98 30.30
CA LEU A 15 -55.59 -32.62 30.37
C LEU A 15 -56.02 -32.24 28.93
N ALA A 16 -57.27 -31.89 28.64
CA ALA A 16 -58.15 -30.84 29.20
C ALA A 16 -57.94 -29.49 28.48
N VAL A 17 -58.93 -29.10 27.66
CA VAL A 17 -58.96 -27.85 26.90
C VAL A 17 -59.29 -26.69 27.84
N GLY A 18 -58.34 -25.77 28.03
CA GLY A 18 -58.54 -24.57 28.83
C GLY A 18 -59.23 -23.45 28.05
N VAL A 19 -60.50 -23.17 28.37
CA VAL A 19 -61.17 -21.93 27.93
C VAL A 19 -60.60 -20.76 28.74
N ALA A 20 -59.77 -19.93 28.10
CA ALA A 20 -59.21 -18.74 28.72
C ALA A 20 -60.27 -17.64 28.86
N ALA A 21 -60.82 -17.47 30.07
CA ALA A 21 -61.71 -16.36 30.37
C ALA A 21 -60.93 -15.02 30.35
N SER A 22 -61.47 -14.03 29.64
CA SER A 22 -60.89 -12.68 29.58
C SER A 22 -61.11 -11.93 30.90
N SER A 23 -60.09 -11.87 31.76
CA SER A 23 -60.09 -10.97 32.91
C SER A 23 -60.25 -9.51 32.46
N PRO A 24 -61.03 -8.67 33.18
CA PRO A 24 -61.07 -7.24 32.91
C PRO A 24 -59.67 -6.64 33.16
N ALA A 25 -59.23 -5.75 32.27
CA ALA A 25 -57.93 -5.10 32.39
C ALA A 25 -57.83 -4.30 33.69
N ARG A 26 -56.97 -4.74 34.61
CA ARG A 26 -56.63 -3.98 35.80
C ARG A 26 -55.88 -2.72 35.36
N ALA A 27 -56.43 -1.54 35.67
CA ALA A 27 -55.77 -0.28 35.39
C ALA A 27 -54.35 -0.30 35.98
N ALA A 28 -53.35 -0.01 35.17
CA ALA A 28 -51.97 0.07 35.62
C ALA A 28 -51.83 1.21 36.63
N GLU A 29 -51.11 0.97 37.73
CA GLU A 29 -50.74 2.07 38.64
C GLU A 29 -49.77 3.00 37.91
N PRO A 30 -49.91 4.34 38.06
CA PRO A 30 -49.07 5.28 37.35
C PRO A 30 -47.61 5.12 37.79
N GLU A 31 -46.69 5.14 36.84
CA GLU A 31 -45.26 5.09 37.11
C GLU A 31 -44.86 6.29 38.01
N MET A 32 -44.02 6.05 39.02
CA MET A 32 -43.73 7.02 40.08
C MET A 32 -42.28 7.51 40.00
N LEU A 33 -42.10 8.82 39.83
CA LEU A 33 -40.81 9.50 39.99
C LEU A 33 -40.57 9.83 41.47
N THR A 34 -39.35 9.65 41.98
CA THR A 34 -38.92 10.20 43.29
C THR A 34 -38.16 11.51 43.13
N TYR A 35 -38.58 12.56 43.83
CA TYR A 35 -37.96 13.88 43.82
C TYR A 35 -37.51 14.30 45.23
N THR A 36 -36.24 14.69 45.37
CA THR A 36 -35.70 15.20 46.64
C THR A 36 -35.84 16.72 46.70
N VAL A 37 -36.62 17.20 47.66
CA VAL A 37 -36.88 18.63 47.95
C VAL A 37 -35.58 19.39 48.15
N GLN A 38 -35.47 20.56 47.51
CA GLN A 38 -34.32 21.47 47.59
C GLN A 38 -34.58 22.65 48.54
N PRO A 39 -33.54 23.39 48.99
CA PRO A 39 -33.72 24.65 49.71
C PRO A 39 -34.54 25.66 48.91
N GLY A 40 -35.66 26.13 49.48
CA GLY A 40 -36.59 27.06 48.83
C GLY A 40 -37.82 26.42 48.18
N ASP A 41 -37.90 25.10 48.12
CA ASP A 41 -39.05 24.41 47.52
C ASP A 41 -40.37 24.56 48.30
N SER A 42 -41.46 24.57 47.54
CA SER A 42 -42.82 24.46 48.02
C SER A 42 -43.58 23.43 47.19
N ILE A 43 -44.65 22.87 47.73
CA ILE A 43 -45.51 21.93 46.98
C ILE A 43 -46.11 22.62 45.75
N TRP A 44 -46.28 23.95 45.80
CA TRP A 44 -46.73 24.76 44.68
C TRP A 44 -45.65 24.86 43.59
N SER A 45 -44.40 25.17 43.92
CA SER A 45 -43.29 25.22 42.93
C SER A 45 -42.98 23.84 42.35
N ILE A 46 -43.05 22.77 43.16
CA ILE A 46 -42.90 21.39 42.69
C ILE A 46 -44.04 21.00 41.76
N ALA A 47 -45.31 21.28 42.09
CA ALA A 47 -46.43 20.99 41.19
C ALA A 47 -46.41 21.87 39.91
N GLU A 48 -45.85 23.08 39.99
CA GLU A 48 -45.61 23.94 38.83
C GLU A 48 -44.50 23.39 37.93
N ALA A 49 -43.41 22.85 38.50
CA ALA A 49 -42.30 22.24 37.76
C ALA A 49 -42.66 20.88 37.13
N PHE A 50 -43.40 20.02 37.86
CA PHE A 50 -43.67 18.64 37.43
C PHE A 50 -45.01 18.44 36.70
N TYR A 51 -45.99 19.35 36.85
CA TYR A 51 -47.29 19.25 36.17
C TYR A 51 -47.76 20.59 35.54
N GLY A 52 -46.85 21.54 35.33
CA GLY A 52 -47.11 22.81 34.64
C GLY A 52 -47.99 23.82 35.39
N SER A 53 -48.50 23.52 36.59
CA SER A 53 -49.22 24.50 37.41
C SER A 53 -49.23 24.15 38.89
N GLY A 54 -48.84 25.11 39.73
CA GLY A 54 -48.85 24.94 41.19
C GLY A 54 -50.25 24.66 41.78
N LYS A 55 -51.33 24.98 41.04
CA LYS A 55 -52.70 24.58 41.39
C LYS A 55 -52.88 23.05 41.46
N GLN A 56 -52.01 22.28 40.80
CA GLN A 56 -51.99 20.83 40.85
C GLN A 56 -51.23 20.26 42.07
N TYR A 57 -50.98 21.08 43.10
CA TYR A 57 -50.48 20.63 44.41
C TYR A 57 -51.23 19.40 44.93
N GLN A 58 -52.53 19.29 44.64
CA GLN A 58 -53.39 18.16 45.00
C GLN A 58 -52.88 16.81 44.46
N ILE A 59 -52.22 16.77 43.31
CA ILE A 59 -51.57 15.56 42.76
C ILE A 59 -50.38 15.17 43.64
N VAL A 60 -49.54 16.13 44.05
CA VAL A 60 -48.44 15.86 45.00
C VAL A 60 -49.00 15.29 46.32
N TYR A 61 -50.06 15.89 46.87
CA TYR A 61 -50.70 15.40 48.09
C TYR A 61 -51.29 13.99 47.94
N LYS A 62 -51.97 13.69 46.82
CA LYS A 62 -52.61 12.40 46.53
C LYS A 62 -51.65 11.20 46.67
N TYR A 63 -50.37 11.39 46.33
CA TYR A 63 -49.35 10.34 46.39
C TYR A 63 -48.30 10.52 47.51
N ASN A 64 -48.40 11.58 48.32
CA ASN A 64 -47.51 11.88 49.44
C ASN A 64 -48.32 12.16 50.72
N THR A 65 -49.00 11.13 51.23
CA THR A 65 -49.88 11.21 52.40
C THR A 65 -49.16 11.60 53.72
N PHE A 66 -47.83 11.57 53.75
CA PHE A 66 -47.02 12.11 54.85
C PHE A 66 -47.00 13.65 54.90
N ILE A 67 -47.41 14.33 53.82
CA ILE A 67 -47.58 15.78 53.80
C ILE A 67 -48.93 16.09 54.47
N GLY A 68 -48.88 16.64 55.68
CA GLY A 68 -50.07 17.07 56.42
C GLY A 68 -50.83 18.20 55.73
N LYS A 69 -52.11 18.39 56.06
CA LYS A 69 -52.97 19.43 55.46
C LYS A 69 -52.29 20.82 55.46
N PRO A 70 -52.47 21.65 54.41
CA PRO A 70 -51.88 22.99 54.34
C PRO A 70 -52.21 23.85 55.59
N PRO A 71 -51.27 24.70 56.06
CA PRO A 71 -49.91 24.89 55.55
C PRO A 71 -48.93 23.81 56.07
N PHE A 72 -48.20 23.18 55.16
CA PHE A 72 -47.09 22.27 55.48
C PHE A 72 -45.82 22.75 54.80
N LEU A 73 -44.73 22.88 55.56
CA LEU A 73 -43.42 23.27 55.05
C LEU A 73 -42.63 22.02 54.68
N LEU A 74 -42.16 21.95 53.42
CA LEU A 74 -41.26 20.90 52.99
C LEU A 74 -39.87 21.10 53.60
N LYS A 75 -39.20 20.00 53.95
CA LYS A 75 -37.82 20.03 54.44
C LYS A 75 -36.85 19.70 53.30
N PRO A 76 -35.77 20.46 53.07
CA PRO A 76 -34.72 20.06 52.13
C PRO A 76 -34.20 18.66 52.46
N GLY A 77 -33.99 17.82 51.44
CA GLY A 77 -33.67 16.39 51.60
C GLY A 77 -34.89 15.45 51.75
N GLN A 78 -36.11 15.97 51.88
CA GLN A 78 -37.34 15.17 51.92
C GLN A 78 -37.65 14.59 50.54
N VAL A 79 -37.98 13.30 50.43
CA VAL A 79 -38.28 12.65 49.14
C VAL A 79 -39.79 12.58 48.92
N LEU A 80 -40.25 13.08 47.76
CA LEU A 80 -41.62 13.02 47.29
C LEU A 80 -41.79 12.00 46.17
N ARG A 81 -42.95 11.35 46.09
CA ARG A 81 -43.36 10.42 45.02
C ARG A 81 -44.35 11.12 44.09
N LEU A 82 -44.03 11.22 42.80
CA LEU A 82 -44.75 12.00 41.81
C LEU A 82 -45.26 11.08 40.68
N PRO A 83 -46.58 10.93 40.45
CA PRO A 83 -47.12 10.11 39.36
C PRO A 83 -46.83 10.73 37.99
N LYS A 84 -46.43 9.91 37.01
CA LYS A 84 -46.28 10.37 35.62
C LYS A 84 -47.58 10.41 34.80
N GLY A 85 -48.69 9.85 35.32
CA GLY A 85 -49.85 9.46 34.51
C GLY A 85 -51.15 10.28 34.63
N ASP A 86 -51.27 11.22 35.58
CA ASP A 86 -52.53 11.99 35.76
C ASP A 86 -52.67 13.19 34.79
N VAL A 87 -51.56 13.70 34.24
CA VAL A 87 -51.53 14.75 33.19
C VAL A 87 -50.38 14.47 32.23
N LEU A 88 -50.67 14.44 30.93
CA LEU A 88 -49.66 14.28 29.87
C LEU A 88 -49.04 15.62 29.48
N PRO A 89 -47.80 15.64 28.96
CA PRO A 89 -47.21 16.86 28.41
C PRO A 89 -47.85 17.19 27.06
N GLU A 90 -48.02 18.48 26.76
CA GLU A 90 -48.59 18.95 25.49
C GLU A 90 -47.74 18.49 24.29
N ALA A 91 -46.42 18.34 24.49
CA ALA A 91 -45.49 17.75 23.53
C ALA A 91 -44.22 17.18 24.21
N GLN A 92 -43.39 16.45 23.47
CA GLN A 92 -42.10 15.95 23.92
C GLN A 92 -41.00 16.20 22.86
N VAL A 93 -39.81 16.59 23.32
CA VAL A 93 -38.60 16.67 22.48
C VAL A 93 -38.13 15.27 22.11
N THR A 94 -38.04 14.95 20.82
CA THR A 94 -37.58 13.63 20.37
C THR A 94 -36.06 13.58 20.14
N TRP A 95 -35.48 14.62 19.55
CA TRP A 95 -34.02 14.79 19.35
C TRP A 95 -33.64 16.27 19.33
N THR A 96 -32.37 16.58 19.62
CA THR A 96 -31.81 17.95 19.67
C THR A 96 -30.45 18.04 19.00
N LYS A 97 -30.22 19.09 18.21
CA LYS A 97 -28.96 19.36 17.52
C LYS A 97 -28.37 20.70 17.96
N ARG A 98 -27.09 20.70 18.37
CA ARG A 98 -26.31 21.87 18.81
C ARG A 98 -27.03 22.66 19.91
N ASP A 99 -27.22 23.96 19.78
CA ASP A 99 -27.78 24.79 20.85
C ASP A 99 -29.31 24.87 20.76
N VAL A 100 -29.97 24.09 21.60
CA VAL A 100 -31.43 24.09 21.76
C VAL A 100 -31.75 24.39 23.22
N LYS A 101 -32.56 25.42 23.46
CA LYS A 101 -33.01 25.82 24.80
C LYS A 101 -34.51 25.63 24.96
N ALA A 102 -34.93 25.19 26.14
CA ALA A 102 -36.32 25.12 26.55
C ALA A 102 -36.54 25.98 27.81
N LYS A 103 -37.67 26.70 27.87
CA LYS A 103 -38.02 27.56 28.99
C LYS A 103 -39.41 27.22 29.53
N PRO A 104 -39.51 26.70 30.75
CA PRO A 104 -40.80 26.49 31.41
C PRO A 104 -41.58 27.81 31.61
N PRO A 105 -42.92 27.77 31.67
CA PRO A 105 -43.72 28.94 32.03
C PRO A 105 -43.28 29.49 33.39
N LYS A 106 -43.12 30.82 33.47
CA LYS A 106 -42.66 31.59 34.64
C LYS A 106 -41.21 31.34 35.11
N ALA A 107 -40.46 30.41 34.51
CA ALA A 107 -39.03 30.31 34.81
C ALA A 107 -38.31 31.60 34.40
N ILE A 108 -37.32 32.04 35.20
CA ILE A 108 -36.47 33.19 34.86
C ILE A 108 -35.42 32.76 33.84
N ASP A 109 -34.83 31.58 34.01
CA ASP A 109 -33.74 31.07 33.19
C ASP A 109 -34.21 30.23 32.00
N TRP A 110 -33.29 29.94 31.10
CA TRP A 110 -33.44 28.93 30.05
C TRP A 110 -32.72 27.65 30.47
N LEU A 111 -33.29 26.50 30.13
CA LEU A 111 -32.69 25.19 30.32
C LEU A 111 -32.18 24.67 28.96
N ASP A 112 -31.17 23.80 28.97
CA ASP A 112 -30.85 23.02 27.77
C ASP A 112 -32.02 22.07 27.46
N ALA A 113 -32.51 22.08 26.22
CA ALA A 113 -33.42 21.05 25.76
C ALA A 113 -32.64 19.74 25.58
N ARG A 114 -33.31 18.61 25.83
CA ARG A 114 -32.71 17.26 25.75
C ARG A 114 -33.75 16.28 25.22
N GLU A 115 -33.29 15.14 24.74
CA GLU A 115 -34.18 14.02 24.36
C GLU A 115 -35.14 13.63 25.47
N ARG A 116 -36.38 13.29 25.09
CA ARG A 116 -37.49 12.92 25.97
C ARG A 116 -37.86 14.02 26.98
N MET A 117 -37.44 15.26 26.76
CA MET A 117 -37.86 16.40 27.59
C MET A 117 -39.34 16.71 27.34
N ASN A 118 -40.14 16.60 28.39
CA ASN A 118 -41.56 16.93 28.39
C ASN A 118 -41.76 18.45 28.30
N LEU A 119 -42.52 18.89 27.30
CA LEU A 119 -42.88 20.28 27.07
C LEU A 119 -44.35 20.49 27.45
N TRP A 120 -44.59 21.41 28.36
CA TRP A 120 -45.93 21.68 28.90
C TRP A 120 -46.50 22.98 28.32
N LYS A 121 -47.73 23.30 28.70
CA LYS A 121 -48.41 24.52 28.30
C LYS A 121 -47.58 25.78 28.61
N LEU A 122 -47.48 26.67 27.62
CA LEU A 122 -46.69 27.90 27.65
C LEU A 122 -45.16 27.70 27.80
N TYR A 123 -44.63 26.50 27.51
CA TYR A 123 -43.19 26.34 27.27
C TYR A 123 -42.77 27.16 26.03
N LYS A 124 -41.58 27.75 26.09
CA LYS A 124 -40.87 28.26 24.91
C LYS A 124 -39.74 27.30 24.54
N VAL A 125 -39.55 27.06 23.25
CA VAL A 125 -38.41 26.32 22.71
C VAL A 125 -37.69 27.20 21.69
N ALA A 126 -36.37 27.28 21.80
CA ALA A 126 -35.51 28.12 20.97
C ALA A 126 -34.34 27.32 20.40
N THR A 127 -33.93 27.65 19.18
CA THR A 127 -32.75 27.09 18.49
C THR A 127 -31.77 28.20 18.15
N GLY A 128 -30.47 27.94 18.32
CA GLY A 128 -29.41 28.81 17.80
C GLY A 128 -29.19 28.66 16.29
N GLY A 129 -28.12 29.27 15.76
CA GLY A 129 -27.63 29.01 14.40
C GLY A 129 -27.17 27.55 14.22
N ASP A 130 -27.29 26.99 13.02
CA ASP A 130 -27.04 25.57 12.69
C ASP A 130 -27.79 24.52 13.55
N SER A 131 -28.66 24.96 14.46
CA SER A 131 -29.25 24.15 15.53
C SER A 131 -30.69 23.78 15.18
N ALA A 132 -31.16 22.63 15.64
CA ALA A 132 -32.49 22.13 15.31
C ALA A 132 -33.05 21.23 16.41
N VAL A 133 -34.37 21.09 16.46
CA VAL A 133 -35.06 20.21 17.43
C VAL A 133 -36.34 19.69 16.81
N ASN A 134 -36.67 18.43 17.06
CA ASN A 134 -37.97 17.87 16.71
C ASN A 134 -38.83 17.64 17.96
N ILE A 135 -40.11 17.98 17.82
CA ILE A 135 -41.11 17.97 18.88
C ILE A 135 -42.32 17.18 18.37
N VAL A 136 -42.81 16.22 19.17
CA VAL A 136 -44.04 15.47 18.88
C VAL A 136 -45.09 15.78 19.94
N PHE A 137 -46.33 16.07 19.51
CA PHE A 137 -47.46 16.48 20.35
C PHE A 137 -48.28 15.29 20.86
N GLU A 138 -49.20 15.51 21.81
CA GLU A 138 -50.10 14.46 22.34
C GLU A 138 -50.99 13.83 21.24
N ASP A 139 -51.27 14.56 20.14
CA ASP A 139 -52.04 14.10 18.97
C ASP A 139 -51.18 13.41 17.89
N GLU A 140 -49.98 12.97 18.24
CA GLU A 140 -48.94 12.39 17.36
C GLU A 140 -48.37 13.34 16.29
N SER A 141 -48.86 14.59 16.15
CA SER A 141 -48.32 15.58 15.20
C SER A 141 -46.85 15.88 15.47
N ASP A 142 -46.06 16.09 14.42
CA ASP A 142 -44.63 16.42 14.53
C ASP A 142 -44.31 17.83 14.01
N LEU A 143 -43.39 18.51 14.70
CA LEU A 143 -42.77 19.75 14.24
C LEU A 143 -41.27 19.73 14.49
N ARG A 144 -40.50 19.83 13.40
CA ARG A 144 -39.08 20.19 13.42
C ARG A 144 -38.93 21.70 13.37
N LEU A 145 -38.30 22.27 14.40
CA LEU A 145 -37.78 23.63 14.39
C LEU A 145 -36.39 23.60 13.73
N ARG A 146 -36.19 24.41 12.69
CA ARG A 146 -34.85 24.71 12.16
C ARG A 146 -34.16 25.77 13.02
N GLU A 147 -33.01 26.25 12.56
CA GLU A 147 -32.17 27.27 13.21
C GLU A 147 -32.89 28.60 13.51
N ASN A 148 -32.38 29.31 14.51
CA ASN A 148 -32.80 30.66 14.93
C ASN A 148 -34.30 30.81 15.25
N ALA A 149 -34.99 29.70 15.53
CA ALA A 149 -36.43 29.65 15.77
C ALA A 149 -36.80 29.91 17.24
N LEU A 150 -38.01 30.43 17.44
CA LEU A 150 -38.63 30.57 18.76
C LEU A 150 -40.11 30.18 18.67
N LEU A 151 -40.43 29.01 19.21
CA LEU A 151 -41.79 28.48 19.30
C LEU A 151 -42.31 28.61 20.73
N VAL A 152 -43.58 28.99 20.89
CA VAL A 152 -44.31 28.92 22.16
C VAL A 152 -45.45 27.92 22.03
N ILE A 153 -45.44 26.87 22.85
CA ILE A 153 -46.45 25.82 22.83
C ILE A 153 -47.64 26.27 23.66
N TYR A 154 -48.78 26.54 23.02
CA TYR A 154 -50.03 26.87 23.71
C TYR A 154 -50.87 25.64 24.02
N GLY A 155 -50.69 24.57 23.26
CA GLY A 155 -51.20 23.23 23.56
C GLY A 155 -52.70 23.05 23.41
N GLY A 156 -53.15 21.79 23.42
CA GLY A 156 -54.56 21.43 23.42
C GLY A 156 -55.26 22.01 24.65
N SER A 157 -56.47 22.55 24.50
CA SER A 157 -57.17 23.17 25.64
C SER A 157 -57.79 22.09 26.55
N ALA A 158 -56.97 21.54 27.44
CA ALA A 158 -57.28 20.43 28.35
C ALA A 158 -58.69 20.44 28.96
N ARG A 159 -59.63 19.77 28.29
CA ARG A 159 -60.87 19.23 28.88
C ARG A 159 -61.34 18.04 28.08
N ARG A 160 -61.06 16.85 28.62
CA ARG A 160 -61.14 15.49 28.05
C ARG A 160 -62.54 14.98 27.64
N THR A 161 -63.43 15.87 27.20
CA THR A 161 -64.86 15.61 26.96
C THR A 161 -65.42 16.32 25.71
N ALA A 162 -64.57 16.78 24.80
CA ALA A 162 -64.99 17.30 23.50
C ALA A 162 -64.05 16.82 22.39
N ARG A 163 -64.63 16.16 21.37
CA ARG A 163 -64.01 15.87 20.07
C ARG A 163 -63.59 17.21 19.43
N GLN A 164 -62.40 17.29 18.81
CA GLN A 164 -61.64 18.51 18.45
C GLN A 164 -60.78 19.11 19.56
N GLU A 165 -59.66 18.45 19.86
CA GLU A 165 -58.49 19.12 20.48
C GLU A 165 -57.73 19.89 19.39
N LYS A 166 -57.21 21.08 19.71
CA LYS A 166 -56.56 21.98 18.74
C LYS A 166 -55.12 22.26 19.15
N THR A 167 -54.17 21.64 18.47
CA THR A 167 -52.74 21.90 18.66
C THR A 167 -52.41 23.32 18.19
N ARG A 168 -52.16 24.21 19.15
CA ARG A 168 -51.84 25.62 18.91
C ARG A 168 -50.43 25.96 19.35
N VAL A 169 -49.71 26.66 18.48
CA VAL A 169 -48.36 27.16 18.69
C VAL A 169 -48.24 28.61 18.19
N VAL A 170 -47.32 29.36 18.78
CA VAL A 170 -46.93 30.69 18.28
C VAL A 170 -45.47 30.61 17.83
N LEU A 171 -45.22 30.88 16.55
CA LEU A 171 -43.89 30.99 15.98
C LEU A 171 -43.51 32.47 15.92
N GLU A 172 -42.70 32.92 16.88
CA GLU A 172 -42.26 34.32 16.98
C GLU A 172 -41.23 34.67 15.90
N GLN A 173 -40.33 33.73 15.58
CA GLN A 173 -39.31 33.83 14.53
C GLN A 173 -38.77 32.44 14.12
N GLY A 174 -38.07 32.38 12.98
CA GLY A 174 -37.42 31.20 12.42
C GLY A 174 -38.40 30.30 11.66
N THR A 175 -38.06 29.02 11.48
CA THR A 175 -38.82 28.09 10.63
C THR A 175 -39.24 26.84 11.39
N ILE A 176 -40.51 26.43 11.21
CA ILE A 176 -40.99 25.08 11.54
C ILE A 176 -41.37 24.32 10.26
N ARG A 177 -41.17 23.00 10.29
CA ARG A 177 -41.56 22.07 9.23
C ARG A 177 -42.15 20.81 9.85
N GLY A 178 -43.24 20.29 9.29
CA GLY A 178 -44.02 19.18 9.84
C GLY A 178 -45.52 19.41 9.65
N GLY A 179 -46.35 18.84 10.51
CA GLY A 179 -47.80 18.95 10.43
C GLY A 179 -48.56 17.92 11.26
N LEU A 180 -49.77 17.61 10.83
CA LEU A 180 -50.67 16.65 11.49
C LEU A 180 -50.25 15.20 11.17
N ALA A 181 -50.29 14.31 12.17
CA ALA A 181 -50.07 12.88 11.95
C ALA A 181 -51.08 12.24 10.96
N ARG A 182 -52.30 12.83 10.85
CA ARG A 182 -53.42 12.30 10.08
C ARG A 182 -54.20 13.42 9.39
N LEU A 183 -54.89 13.06 8.29
CA LEU A 183 -55.73 13.95 7.48
C LEU A 183 -57.16 13.38 7.28
N ASP A 184 -57.66 12.62 8.26
CA ASP A 184 -59.05 12.18 8.29
C ASP A 184 -60.00 13.39 8.52
N GLY A 185 -61.25 13.30 8.05
CA GLY A 185 -62.21 14.42 8.05
C GLY A 185 -62.63 14.95 9.43
N ASP A 186 -62.24 14.27 10.50
CA ASP A 186 -62.43 14.68 11.90
C ASP A 186 -61.22 15.45 12.48
N ALA A 187 -60.07 15.45 11.78
CA ALA A 187 -58.83 16.05 12.25
C ALA A 187 -58.96 17.57 12.36
N ALA A 188 -58.63 18.12 13.53
CA ALA A 188 -58.59 19.57 13.74
C ALA A 188 -57.29 20.15 13.13
N PRO A 189 -57.33 21.36 12.57
CA PRO A 189 -56.12 21.98 12.04
C PRO A 189 -55.17 22.39 13.16
N MET A 190 -53.86 22.22 12.92
CA MET A 190 -52.84 22.83 13.76
C MET A 190 -52.85 24.35 13.53
N GLN A 191 -52.98 25.13 14.59
CA GLN A 191 -53.00 26.59 14.53
C GLN A 191 -51.60 27.15 14.83
N VAL A 192 -50.96 27.72 13.80
CA VAL A 192 -49.66 28.39 13.89
C VAL A 192 -49.88 29.90 13.78
N GLU A 193 -49.78 30.60 14.91
CA GLU A 193 -49.80 32.06 14.95
C GLU A 193 -48.40 32.63 14.71
N THR A 194 -48.31 33.74 13.99
CA THR A 194 -47.05 34.45 13.73
C THR A 194 -47.18 35.96 13.97
N PRO A 195 -46.09 36.74 13.99
CA PRO A 195 -46.18 38.21 14.03
C PRO A 195 -47.00 38.82 12.88
N SER A 196 -47.06 38.16 11.72
CA SER A 196 -47.71 38.69 10.51
C SER A 196 -49.14 38.17 10.28
N GLY A 197 -49.50 37.00 10.81
CA GLY A 197 -50.79 36.37 10.53
C GLY A 197 -51.21 35.26 11.50
N ASN A 198 -52.04 34.35 11.00
CA ASN A 198 -52.38 33.04 11.55
C ASN A 198 -52.47 32.05 10.40
N VAL A 199 -52.04 30.82 10.63
CA VAL A 199 -52.07 29.71 9.67
C VAL A 199 -52.82 28.54 10.30
N GLU A 200 -53.83 28.02 9.61
CA GLU A 200 -54.48 26.76 9.97
C GLU A 200 -53.99 25.67 9.02
N LEU A 201 -53.17 24.74 9.53
CA LEU A 201 -52.59 23.65 8.77
C LEU A 201 -53.52 22.43 8.80
N PHE A 202 -53.98 22.02 7.61
CA PHE A 202 -54.65 20.76 7.33
C PHE A 202 -53.72 19.92 6.44
N ALA A 203 -52.49 19.74 6.91
CA ALA A 203 -51.36 19.21 6.14
C ALA A 203 -50.52 18.30 7.03
N LYS A 204 -49.99 17.20 6.48
CA LYS A 204 -48.98 16.38 7.18
C LYS A 204 -47.60 17.01 7.07
N LEU A 205 -47.31 17.62 5.92
CA LEU A 205 -46.03 18.24 5.64
C LEU A 205 -46.26 19.63 5.05
N ALA A 206 -46.03 20.64 5.88
CA ALA A 206 -45.93 22.04 5.48
C ALA A 206 -44.68 22.66 6.11
N GLN A 207 -44.33 23.86 5.65
CA GLN A 207 -43.31 24.72 6.26
C GLN A 207 -43.91 26.09 6.53
N VAL A 208 -43.70 26.61 7.74
CA VAL A 208 -44.04 27.98 8.12
C VAL A 208 -42.77 28.66 8.61
N GLU A 209 -42.36 29.70 7.90
CA GLU A 209 -41.24 30.57 8.29
C GLU A 209 -41.80 31.92 8.77
N ALA A 210 -41.26 32.43 9.88
CA ALA A 210 -41.59 33.73 10.44
C ALA A 210 -40.33 34.60 10.56
N THR A 211 -40.39 35.78 9.97
CA THR A 211 -39.38 36.84 10.13
C THR A 211 -39.99 38.04 10.84
N VAL A 212 -39.16 39.01 11.20
CA VAL A 212 -39.59 40.27 11.84
C VAL A 212 -40.60 41.06 10.98
N LEU A 213 -40.62 40.83 9.66
CA LEU A 213 -41.36 41.61 8.65
C LEU A 213 -42.39 40.81 7.83
N ALA A 214 -42.29 39.48 7.78
CA ALA A 214 -43.18 38.63 6.98
C ALA A 214 -43.34 37.23 7.58
N SER A 215 -44.31 36.46 7.08
CA SER A 215 -44.37 35.02 7.27
C SER A 215 -44.63 34.34 5.94
N MET A 216 -43.96 33.22 5.70
CA MET A 216 -44.01 32.47 4.45
C MET A 216 -44.51 31.06 4.74
N VAL A 217 -45.46 30.58 3.93
CA VAL A 217 -46.10 29.27 4.11
C VAL A 217 -45.95 28.48 2.81
N SER A 218 -45.44 27.25 2.90
CA SER A 218 -45.25 26.33 1.76
C SER A 218 -45.87 24.98 2.12
N VAL A 219 -46.74 24.42 1.27
CA VAL A 219 -47.49 23.19 1.55
C VAL A 219 -47.02 22.05 0.64
N TYR A 220 -46.66 20.91 1.22
CA TYR A 220 -46.10 19.76 0.50
C TYR A 220 -46.98 18.51 0.53
N GLU A 221 -47.80 18.33 1.58
CA GLU A 221 -48.84 17.29 1.64
C GLU A 221 -50.08 17.83 2.37
N GLY A 222 -51.20 18.00 1.65
CA GLY A 222 -52.48 18.52 2.18
C GLY A 222 -52.75 19.99 1.82
N ARG A 223 -53.27 20.79 2.76
CA ARG A 223 -53.64 22.20 2.53
C ARG A 223 -53.44 23.10 3.77
N ALA A 224 -53.41 24.41 3.57
CA ALA A 224 -53.40 25.40 4.65
C ALA A 224 -54.38 26.55 4.38
N ALA A 225 -54.93 27.15 5.43
CA ALA A 225 -55.66 28.42 5.34
C ALA A 225 -54.86 29.53 6.03
N VAL A 226 -54.39 30.51 5.26
CA VAL A 226 -53.44 31.54 5.71
C VAL A 226 -54.12 32.91 5.77
N LYS A 227 -54.09 33.56 6.93
CA LYS A 227 -54.76 34.86 7.14
C LYS A 227 -53.80 35.90 7.73
N GLY A 228 -53.72 37.06 7.11
CA GLY A 228 -53.01 38.22 7.68
C GLY A 228 -53.75 38.84 8.86
N LYS A 229 -53.12 39.82 9.55
CA LYS A 229 -53.82 40.59 10.59
C LYS A 229 -54.98 41.45 10.03
N VAL A 230 -55.06 41.61 8.70
CA VAL A 230 -56.15 42.30 7.97
C VAL A 230 -56.57 41.43 6.77
N GLY A 231 -57.83 41.52 6.35
CA GLY A 231 -58.35 40.82 5.16
C GLY A 231 -58.91 39.42 5.42
N SER A 232 -59.26 38.73 4.33
CA SER A 232 -59.74 37.34 4.33
C SER A 232 -58.59 36.33 4.47
N ALA A 233 -58.93 35.07 4.74
CA ALA A 233 -57.98 33.98 4.58
C ALA A 233 -57.78 33.65 3.09
N VAL A 234 -56.61 33.12 2.75
CA VAL A 234 -56.24 32.54 1.46
C VAL A 234 -56.04 31.04 1.69
N ASP A 235 -56.80 30.21 0.96
CA ASP A 235 -56.53 28.78 0.88
C ASP A 235 -55.27 28.52 0.04
N VAL A 236 -54.38 27.67 0.55
CA VAL A 236 -53.12 27.26 -0.06
C VAL A 236 -53.18 25.75 -0.24
N ALA A 237 -53.16 25.30 -1.48
CA ALA A 237 -53.17 23.88 -1.84
C ALA A 237 -51.76 23.26 -1.78
N GLU A 238 -51.70 21.94 -1.87
CA GLU A 238 -50.48 21.17 -2.06
C GLU A 238 -49.67 21.68 -3.28
N GLY A 239 -48.36 21.85 -3.12
CA GLY A 239 -47.50 22.42 -4.16
C GLY A 239 -47.59 23.94 -4.32
N TYR A 240 -48.38 24.63 -3.49
CA TYR A 240 -48.49 26.09 -3.46
C TYR A 240 -47.94 26.69 -2.15
N GLY A 241 -47.64 27.98 -2.20
CA GLY A 241 -47.26 28.78 -1.06
C GLY A 241 -47.83 30.20 -1.11
N THR A 242 -47.71 30.92 0.01
CA THR A 242 -48.08 32.34 0.10
C THR A 242 -47.23 33.07 1.15
N VAL A 243 -47.19 34.40 1.03
CA VAL A 243 -46.48 35.30 1.93
C VAL A 243 -47.45 36.30 2.57
N VAL A 244 -47.28 36.51 3.87
CA VAL A 244 -48.02 37.48 4.67
C VAL A 244 -47.05 38.52 5.18
N LYS A 245 -47.04 39.72 4.58
CA LYS A 245 -46.24 40.85 5.06
C LYS A 245 -46.89 41.48 6.30
N LYS A 246 -46.10 41.89 7.27
CA LYS A 246 -46.57 42.35 8.59
C LYS A 246 -47.57 43.50 8.48
N GLY A 247 -48.76 43.32 9.05
CA GLY A 247 -49.86 44.29 8.99
C GLY A 247 -50.57 44.38 7.62
N LYS A 248 -50.32 43.45 6.70
CA LYS A 248 -51.03 43.31 5.42
C LYS A 248 -51.96 42.09 5.44
N ALA A 249 -52.71 41.91 4.35
CA ALA A 249 -53.36 40.65 4.04
C ALA A 249 -52.34 39.60 3.55
N ALA A 250 -52.77 38.35 3.47
CA ALA A 250 -52.01 37.32 2.76
C ALA A 250 -52.03 37.62 1.25
N GLU A 251 -50.91 37.35 0.57
CA GLU A 251 -50.87 37.40 -0.89
C GLU A 251 -51.63 36.22 -1.51
N PRO A 252 -52.05 36.30 -2.79
CA PRO A 252 -52.59 35.14 -3.50
C PRO A 252 -51.62 33.96 -3.47
N ALA A 253 -52.15 32.74 -3.32
CA ALA A 253 -51.34 31.54 -3.37
C ALA A 253 -50.71 31.38 -4.76
N ARG A 254 -49.42 31.01 -4.79
CA ARG A 254 -48.62 30.80 -6.01
C ARG A 254 -47.96 29.41 -5.99
N PRO A 255 -47.64 28.81 -7.14
CA PRO A 255 -46.88 27.57 -7.19
C PRO A 255 -45.55 27.72 -6.46
N LEU A 256 -45.11 26.68 -5.76
CA LEU A 256 -43.76 26.62 -5.20
C LEU A 256 -42.71 26.39 -6.30
N PRO A 257 -41.43 26.74 -6.06
CA PRO A 257 -40.33 26.32 -6.92
C PRO A 257 -40.35 24.81 -7.18
N PRO A 258 -40.16 24.34 -8.43
CA PRO A 258 -40.11 22.92 -8.72
C PRO A 258 -38.86 22.26 -8.10
N VAL A 259 -38.94 20.95 -7.94
CA VAL A 259 -37.87 20.13 -7.37
C VAL A 259 -36.62 20.24 -8.26
N PRO A 260 -35.43 20.55 -7.70
CA PRO A 260 -34.18 20.55 -8.47
C PRO A 260 -33.88 19.17 -9.10
N ALA A 261 -33.03 19.14 -10.12
CA ALA A 261 -32.53 17.88 -10.69
C ALA A 261 -31.03 17.74 -10.37
N TRP A 262 -30.62 16.60 -9.82
CA TRP A 262 -29.19 16.35 -9.56
C TRP A 262 -28.38 16.28 -10.87
N GLU A 263 -27.16 16.80 -10.82
CA GLU A 263 -26.11 16.61 -11.83
C GLU A 263 -24.98 15.71 -11.31
N THR A 264 -24.89 15.50 -10.00
CA THR A 264 -24.04 14.48 -9.40
C THR A 264 -24.36 13.11 -9.98
N ALA A 265 -23.36 12.47 -10.58
CA ALA A 265 -23.47 11.10 -11.06
C ALA A 265 -23.79 10.17 -9.88
N THR A 266 -24.91 9.47 -10.01
CA THR A 266 -25.40 8.44 -9.09
C THR A 266 -25.62 7.15 -9.88
N ASP A 267 -25.77 6.04 -9.16
CA ASP A 267 -26.35 4.84 -9.73
C ASP A 267 -27.89 4.85 -9.67
N ALA A 268 -28.51 3.78 -10.17
CA ALA A 268 -29.96 3.68 -10.32
C ALA A 268 -30.76 3.76 -8.99
N ASP A 269 -30.14 3.49 -7.85
CA ASP A 269 -30.78 3.61 -6.53
C ASP A 269 -30.56 5.00 -5.88
N GLY A 270 -29.83 5.90 -6.57
CA GLY A 270 -29.41 7.20 -6.04
C GLY A 270 -28.16 7.14 -5.14
N VAL A 271 -27.40 6.03 -5.18
CA VAL A 271 -26.21 5.84 -4.34
C VAL A 271 -24.97 6.39 -5.04
N VAL A 272 -24.02 6.89 -4.23
CA VAL A 272 -22.67 7.30 -4.62
C VAL A 272 -21.68 6.64 -3.67
N VAL A 273 -20.67 5.95 -4.19
CA VAL A 273 -19.58 5.39 -3.37
C VAL A 273 -18.37 6.33 -3.41
N ALA A 274 -17.77 6.60 -2.24
CA ALA A 274 -16.50 7.28 -2.12
C ALA A 274 -15.54 6.43 -1.29
N LEU A 275 -14.35 6.16 -1.83
CA LEU A 275 -13.28 5.51 -1.06
C LEU A 275 -12.44 6.56 -0.33
N VAL A 276 -12.06 6.26 0.91
CA VAL A 276 -11.17 7.09 1.73
C VAL A 276 -10.14 6.18 2.43
N PRO A 277 -8.86 6.56 2.54
CA PRO A 277 -7.91 5.81 3.37
C PRO A 277 -8.41 5.75 4.82
N GLN A 278 -8.24 4.62 5.52
CA GLN A 278 -8.68 4.48 6.92
C GLN A 278 -8.14 5.61 7.80
N GLY A 279 -9.02 6.24 8.59
CA GLY A 279 -8.70 7.37 9.47
C GLY A 279 -8.50 8.71 8.76
N ALA A 280 -8.50 8.75 7.43
CA ALA A 280 -8.58 10.00 6.66
C ALA A 280 -10.04 10.45 6.46
N LYS A 281 -10.22 11.59 5.82
CA LYS A 281 -11.51 12.20 5.52
C LYS A 281 -11.62 12.50 4.02
N VAL A 282 -12.84 12.66 3.51
CA VAL A 282 -13.08 13.02 2.11
C VAL A 282 -14.01 14.22 1.99
N ASP A 283 -13.70 15.11 1.04
CA ASP A 283 -14.55 16.21 0.63
C ASP A 283 -15.43 15.74 -0.55
N PHE A 284 -16.75 15.86 -0.45
CA PHE A 284 -17.71 15.39 -1.46
C PHE A 284 -18.53 16.54 -2.04
N LYS A 285 -18.55 16.65 -3.39
CA LYS A 285 -19.25 17.71 -4.11
C LYS A 285 -20.57 17.20 -4.69
N ALA A 286 -21.69 17.68 -4.15
CA ALA A 286 -23.01 17.51 -4.76
C ALA A 286 -23.36 18.71 -5.65
N SER A 287 -24.01 18.50 -6.80
CA SER A 287 -24.42 19.57 -7.73
C SER A 287 -25.76 19.28 -8.39
N TRP A 288 -26.49 20.34 -8.74
CA TRP A 288 -27.85 20.29 -9.26
C TRP A 288 -28.09 21.35 -10.33
N LYS A 289 -29.06 21.10 -11.21
CA LYS A 289 -29.47 22.03 -12.26
C LYS A 289 -30.13 23.26 -11.67
N ALA A 290 -29.87 24.41 -12.27
CA ALA A 290 -30.55 25.65 -11.93
C ALA A 290 -32.07 25.50 -12.15
N VAL A 291 -32.84 25.89 -11.15
CA VAL A 291 -34.30 26.01 -11.19
C VAL A 291 -34.66 27.44 -11.57
N ASP A 292 -35.58 27.61 -12.52
CA ASP A 292 -36.07 28.94 -12.91
C ASP A 292 -36.83 29.63 -11.76
N GLY A 293 -36.68 30.94 -11.64
CA GLY A 293 -37.19 31.74 -10.51
C GLY A 293 -36.50 31.52 -9.17
N ALA A 294 -35.56 30.56 -9.02
CA ALA A 294 -34.90 30.30 -7.75
C ALA A 294 -33.79 31.31 -7.44
N THR A 295 -33.85 31.99 -6.29
CA THR A 295 -32.83 32.91 -5.80
C THR A 295 -31.82 32.25 -4.85
N SER A 296 -32.22 31.16 -4.21
CA SER A 296 -31.38 30.38 -3.31
C SER A 296 -31.81 28.91 -3.26
N TYR A 297 -30.98 28.07 -2.66
CA TYR A 297 -31.28 26.65 -2.42
C TYR A 297 -31.07 26.30 -0.95
N ARG A 298 -32.00 25.57 -0.33
CA ARG A 298 -31.80 24.93 0.97
C ARG A 298 -31.11 23.59 0.74
N VAL A 299 -29.96 23.36 1.35
CA VAL A 299 -29.20 22.11 1.30
C VAL A 299 -29.26 21.46 2.67
N GLU A 300 -29.80 20.24 2.73
CA GLU A 300 -29.87 19.43 3.94
C GLU A 300 -29.05 18.15 3.77
N ILE A 301 -28.34 17.75 4.82
CA ILE A 301 -27.57 16.51 4.87
C ILE A 301 -27.77 15.83 6.23
N ALA A 302 -28.07 14.55 6.22
CA ALA A 302 -28.35 13.70 7.38
C ALA A 302 -27.51 12.41 7.35
N ASP A 303 -27.51 11.68 8.46
CA ASP A 303 -27.04 10.28 8.55
C ASP A 303 -28.18 9.28 8.25
N ASP A 304 -29.44 9.68 8.41
CA ASP A 304 -30.63 8.87 8.12
C ASP A 304 -31.42 9.31 6.87
N LYS A 305 -32.01 8.34 6.16
CA LYS A 305 -32.74 8.57 4.89
C LYS A 305 -34.03 9.38 5.04
N ALA A 306 -34.58 9.52 6.25
CA ALA A 306 -35.76 10.33 6.54
C ALA A 306 -35.44 11.75 7.03
N PHE A 307 -34.16 12.11 7.22
CA PHE A 307 -33.70 13.43 7.68
C PHE A 307 -34.27 13.82 9.05
N LYS A 308 -34.33 12.85 9.96
CA LYS A 308 -34.48 13.07 11.40
C LYS A 308 -33.18 13.70 11.93
N GLU A 309 -32.04 13.04 11.75
CA GLU A 309 -30.76 13.47 12.32
C GLU A 309 -29.93 14.22 11.25
N THR A 310 -30.36 15.45 10.98
CA THR A 310 -29.79 16.29 9.91
C THR A 310 -28.54 17.05 10.38
N PHE A 311 -27.35 16.50 10.14
CA PHE A 311 -26.07 17.11 10.52
C PHE A 311 -25.81 18.49 9.91
N LEU A 312 -26.31 18.79 8.69
CA LEU A 312 -26.21 20.11 8.05
C LEU A 312 -27.54 20.56 7.44
N ASP A 313 -27.92 21.82 7.64
CA ASP A 313 -29.18 22.39 7.14
C ASP A 313 -28.96 23.88 6.86
N VAL A 314 -28.58 24.23 5.62
CA VAL A 314 -28.06 25.57 5.24
C VAL A 314 -28.75 26.14 3.99
N THR A 315 -28.62 27.44 3.75
CA THR A 315 -29.11 28.11 2.51
C THR A 315 -27.95 28.68 1.70
N VAL A 316 -27.86 28.36 0.40
CA VAL A 316 -26.84 28.85 -0.54
C VAL A 316 -27.45 29.73 -1.63
N SER A 317 -26.72 30.75 -2.10
CA SER A 317 -27.22 31.67 -3.13
C SER A 317 -27.16 31.06 -4.53
N ALA A 318 -28.29 31.09 -5.25
CA ALA A 318 -28.39 30.57 -6.62
C ALA A 318 -27.53 31.36 -7.63
N ALA A 319 -27.17 32.60 -7.30
CA ALA A 319 -26.28 33.44 -8.10
C ALA A 319 -24.78 33.12 -7.91
N VAL A 320 -24.43 32.32 -6.90
CA VAL A 320 -23.03 31.98 -6.58
C VAL A 320 -22.71 30.53 -6.94
N GLN A 321 -23.56 29.56 -6.56
CA GLN A 321 -23.25 28.15 -6.74
C GLN A 321 -24.50 27.25 -6.76
N GLN A 322 -24.65 26.42 -7.79
CA GLN A 322 -25.64 25.33 -7.86
C GLN A 322 -25.01 23.98 -7.46
N ALA A 323 -24.10 24.05 -6.48
CA ALA A 323 -23.37 22.91 -5.93
C ALA A 323 -23.00 23.18 -4.48
N PHE A 324 -22.86 22.12 -3.69
CA PHE A 324 -22.40 22.18 -2.30
C PHE A 324 -21.21 21.23 -2.11
N LEU A 325 -20.21 21.68 -1.36
CA LEU A 325 -19.05 20.87 -1.00
C LEU A 325 -19.14 20.47 0.47
N MET A 326 -19.51 19.22 0.70
CA MET A 326 -19.47 18.59 2.02
C MET A 326 -18.00 18.38 2.37
N LYS A 327 -17.56 18.88 3.53
CA LYS A 327 -16.14 18.84 3.91
C LYS A 327 -15.87 17.86 5.04
N GLY A 328 -14.75 17.15 4.95
CA GLY A 328 -14.22 16.35 6.05
C GLY A 328 -15.08 15.15 6.46
N MET A 329 -15.80 14.54 5.50
CA MET A 329 -16.65 13.37 5.72
C MET A 329 -15.80 12.18 6.17
N GLU A 330 -16.25 11.46 7.20
CA GLU A 330 -15.60 10.24 7.72
C GLU A 330 -16.22 8.99 7.08
N GLU A 331 -15.72 7.80 7.43
CA GLU A 331 -16.33 6.53 7.02
C GLU A 331 -17.76 6.40 7.58
N GLY A 332 -18.74 6.13 6.71
CA GLY A 332 -20.15 6.19 7.07
C GLY A 332 -21.09 6.27 5.88
N THR A 333 -22.40 6.34 6.16
CA THR A 333 -23.44 6.58 5.16
C THR A 333 -24.15 7.89 5.47
N TYR A 334 -24.35 8.72 4.44
CA TYR A 334 -24.95 10.05 4.55
C TYR A 334 -25.98 10.27 3.46
N TYR A 335 -27.00 11.08 3.73
CA TYR A 335 -28.08 11.39 2.82
C TYR A 335 -28.15 12.88 2.56
N ALA A 336 -28.07 13.31 1.31
CA ALA A 336 -28.17 14.73 0.93
C ALA A 336 -29.42 15.01 0.10
N ARG A 337 -30.09 16.14 0.37
CA ARG A 337 -31.21 16.66 -0.44
C ARG A 337 -31.14 18.18 -0.59
N VAL A 338 -31.75 18.69 -1.66
CA VAL A 338 -31.75 20.12 -1.98
C VAL A 338 -33.15 20.59 -2.40
N ALA A 339 -33.57 21.76 -1.93
CA ALA A 339 -34.82 22.41 -2.31
C ALA A 339 -34.54 23.82 -2.88
N ALA A 340 -35.26 24.23 -3.92
CA ALA A 340 -35.19 25.58 -4.47
C ALA A 340 -36.01 26.58 -3.63
N ARG A 341 -35.60 27.85 -3.59
CA ARG A 341 -36.33 28.96 -2.95
C ARG A 341 -36.48 30.15 -3.89
N ASP A 342 -37.69 30.74 -3.96
CA ASP A 342 -38.00 31.89 -4.84
C ASP A 342 -37.49 33.24 -4.29
N ASP A 343 -37.88 34.35 -4.92
CA ASP A 343 -37.54 35.73 -4.52
C ASP A 343 -38.29 36.20 -3.26
N LEU A 344 -39.36 35.49 -2.88
CA LEU A 344 -40.15 35.74 -1.67
C LEU A 344 -39.79 34.81 -0.51
N GLY A 345 -38.88 33.86 -0.74
CA GLY A 345 -38.39 32.89 0.24
C GLY A 345 -39.26 31.64 0.39
N LEU A 346 -40.25 31.40 -0.48
CA LEU A 346 -41.01 30.14 -0.48
C LEU A 346 -40.09 28.98 -0.85
N GLU A 347 -40.15 27.87 -0.10
CA GLU A 347 -39.29 26.70 -0.28
C GLU A 347 -40.06 25.60 -1.03
N GLY A 348 -39.48 25.12 -2.14
CA GLY A 348 -40.02 24.02 -2.92
C GLY A 348 -39.88 22.66 -2.22
N PRO A 349 -40.49 21.59 -2.76
CA PRO A 349 -40.23 20.25 -2.27
C PRO A 349 -38.75 19.88 -2.51
N PRO A 350 -38.08 19.20 -1.57
CA PRO A 350 -36.70 18.79 -1.75
C PRO A 350 -36.57 17.65 -2.76
N THR A 351 -35.36 17.46 -3.30
CA THR A 351 -35.01 16.30 -4.11
C THR A 351 -35.23 14.98 -3.38
N ALA A 352 -35.44 13.91 -4.16
CA ALA A 352 -35.14 12.56 -3.68
C ALA A 352 -33.67 12.53 -3.21
N PRO A 353 -33.37 11.98 -2.02
CA PRO A 353 -32.05 12.10 -1.44
C PRO A 353 -31.05 11.18 -2.13
N ILE A 354 -29.85 11.70 -2.38
CA ILE A 354 -28.69 10.87 -2.77
C ILE A 354 -28.04 10.29 -1.53
N GLU A 355 -27.56 9.05 -1.64
CA GLU A 355 -26.95 8.28 -0.55
C GLU A 355 -25.44 8.16 -0.78
N LEU A 356 -24.65 8.95 -0.06
CA LEU A 356 -23.19 8.88 -0.07
C LEU A 356 -22.72 7.79 0.89
N ARG A 357 -22.08 6.75 0.37
CA ARG A 357 -21.37 5.74 1.16
C ARG A 357 -19.88 6.03 1.11
N VAL A 358 -19.34 6.56 2.21
CA VAL A 358 -17.90 6.72 2.41
C VAL A 358 -17.37 5.42 3.01
N VAL A 359 -16.46 4.75 2.32
CA VAL A 359 -15.95 3.42 2.67
C VAL A 359 -14.44 3.50 2.89
N GLY A 360 -13.98 2.97 4.02
CA GLY A 360 -12.58 2.91 4.39
C GLY A 360 -11.78 1.95 3.49
N VAL A 361 -10.54 2.33 3.18
CA VAL A 361 -9.58 1.51 2.44
C VAL A 361 -8.31 1.39 3.27
N GLU A 362 -7.88 0.15 3.49
CA GLU A 362 -6.59 -0.15 4.08
C GLU A 362 -5.50 0.05 3.03
N SER A 363 -4.48 0.84 3.37
CA SER A 363 -3.32 1.10 2.52
C SER A 363 -2.05 0.60 3.21
N SER A 364 -1.17 -0.10 2.48
CA SER A 364 0.10 -0.61 3.04
C SER A 364 1.15 0.46 3.34
N ARG A 365 0.82 1.73 3.08
CA ARG A 365 1.61 2.95 3.27
C ARG A 365 0.64 4.04 3.73
N ALA A 366 1.12 4.98 4.56
CA ALA A 366 0.34 6.16 4.90
C ALA A 366 0.01 6.98 3.64
N MET A 367 -1.16 7.61 3.62
CA MET A 367 -1.62 8.45 2.51
C MET A 367 -1.99 9.83 3.05
N SER A 368 -1.58 10.88 2.35
CA SER A 368 -1.95 12.27 2.64
C SER A 368 -2.85 12.81 1.54
N GLN A 369 -3.78 13.70 1.86
CA GLN A 369 -4.64 14.31 0.85
C GLN A 369 -3.97 15.57 0.30
N ASP A 370 -3.91 15.69 -1.03
CA ASP A 370 -3.52 16.89 -1.76
C ASP A 370 -4.71 17.88 -1.83
N GLU A 371 -4.45 19.16 -2.15
CA GLU A 371 -5.49 20.21 -2.21
C GLU A 371 -6.61 19.91 -3.23
N ASP A 372 -6.30 19.14 -4.29
CA ASP A 372 -7.27 18.62 -5.28
C ASP A 372 -8.15 17.47 -4.75
N GLY A 373 -8.01 17.07 -3.48
CA GLY A 373 -8.73 15.96 -2.86
C GLY A 373 -8.18 14.55 -3.20
N ALA A 374 -7.22 14.46 -4.12
CA ALA A 374 -6.51 13.22 -4.45
C ALA A 374 -5.57 12.78 -3.32
N PHE A 375 -5.35 11.47 -3.17
CA PHE A 375 -4.50 10.93 -2.10
C PHE A 375 -3.07 10.64 -2.60
N SER A 376 -2.09 11.38 -2.09
CA SER A 376 -0.67 11.14 -2.30
C SER A 376 -0.12 10.04 -1.38
N THR A 377 0.77 9.22 -1.91
CA THR A 377 1.62 8.31 -1.12
C THR A 377 2.96 8.12 -1.83
N VAL A 378 4.03 7.89 -1.09
CA VAL A 378 5.35 7.61 -1.69
C VAL A 378 5.47 6.12 -1.94
N ALA A 379 6.10 5.75 -3.05
CA ALA A 379 6.45 4.36 -3.37
C ALA A 379 5.23 3.42 -3.61
N LEU A 380 5.49 2.14 -3.90
CA LEU A 380 4.45 1.16 -4.25
C LEU A 380 3.50 0.95 -3.05
N THR A 381 2.19 1.01 -3.31
CA THR A 381 1.16 0.77 -2.30
C THR A 381 0.22 -0.36 -2.70
N ARG A 382 -0.23 -1.13 -1.70
CA ARG A 382 -1.33 -2.10 -1.80
C ARG A 382 -2.54 -1.48 -1.11
N LEU A 383 -3.68 -1.49 -1.81
CA LEU A 383 -4.98 -1.13 -1.28
C LEU A 383 -5.80 -2.40 -1.01
N VAL A 384 -6.65 -2.38 0.02
CA VAL A 384 -7.62 -3.41 0.36
C VAL A 384 -8.91 -2.74 0.84
N VAL A 385 -10.05 -3.12 0.30
CA VAL A 385 -11.34 -2.78 0.92
C VAL A 385 -11.60 -3.80 2.05
N PRO A 386 -11.97 -3.39 3.28
CA PRO A 386 -12.35 -4.33 4.34
C PRO A 386 -13.67 -5.05 4.06
N SER A 387 -13.82 -6.29 4.53
CA SER A 387 -15.15 -6.91 4.64
C SER A 387 -15.96 -6.22 5.75
N PRO A 388 -17.30 -6.07 5.58
CA PRO A 388 -18.12 -6.61 4.50
C PRO A 388 -18.19 -5.72 3.25
N ALA A 389 -17.68 -4.47 3.28
CA ALA A 389 -17.82 -3.55 2.15
C ALA A 389 -17.19 -4.08 0.84
N ALA A 390 -16.10 -4.84 0.96
CA ALA A 390 -15.42 -5.55 -0.12
C ALA A 390 -16.31 -6.49 -0.96
N GLU A 391 -17.39 -7.02 -0.37
CA GLU A 391 -18.32 -7.96 -1.02
C GLU A 391 -19.39 -7.23 -1.84
N ALA A 392 -19.64 -5.95 -1.54
CA ALA A 392 -20.63 -5.11 -2.21
C ALA A 392 -20.03 -4.20 -3.31
N LEU A 393 -18.70 -4.17 -3.44
CA LEU A 393 -17.96 -3.29 -4.34
C LEU A 393 -17.12 -4.05 -5.36
N GLU A 394 -16.89 -3.43 -6.52
CA GLU A 394 -15.92 -3.86 -7.52
C GLU A 394 -15.12 -2.64 -8.03
N TRP A 395 -13.86 -2.84 -8.40
CA TRP A 395 -12.92 -1.79 -8.79
C TRP A 395 -12.00 -2.17 -9.96
N ARG A 396 -11.48 -1.17 -10.67
CA ARG A 396 -10.51 -1.34 -11.78
C ARG A 396 -9.53 -0.18 -11.86
N ILE A 397 -8.47 -0.34 -12.67
CA ILE A 397 -7.60 0.76 -13.12
C ILE A 397 -7.73 0.89 -14.64
N GLY A 398 -8.09 2.08 -15.12
CA GLY A 398 -8.19 2.38 -16.55
C GLY A 398 -9.17 1.45 -17.29
N SER A 399 -8.71 0.85 -18.38
CA SER A 399 -9.52 -0.03 -19.26
C SER A 399 -9.57 -1.50 -18.83
N ALA A 400 -9.06 -1.85 -17.65
CA ALA A 400 -9.17 -3.21 -17.12
C ALA A 400 -10.65 -3.60 -16.85
N PRO A 401 -10.99 -4.91 -16.84
CA PRO A 401 -12.26 -5.36 -16.26
C PRO A 401 -12.34 -4.98 -14.77
N PHE A 402 -13.55 -4.83 -14.25
CA PHE A 402 -13.76 -4.70 -12.81
C PHE A 402 -13.43 -6.03 -12.12
N ALA A 403 -12.67 -5.94 -11.02
CA ALA A 403 -12.37 -7.03 -10.11
C ALA A 403 -13.11 -6.82 -8.78
N PRO A 404 -13.42 -7.87 -8.01
CA PRO A 404 -14.05 -7.73 -6.69
C PRO A 404 -13.25 -6.81 -5.75
N GLY A 405 -13.93 -6.06 -4.89
CA GLY A 405 -13.28 -5.20 -3.87
C GLY A 405 -12.44 -5.99 -2.85
N SER A 406 -12.70 -7.30 -2.73
CA SER A 406 -11.90 -8.25 -1.95
C SER A 406 -10.55 -8.62 -2.59
N GLU A 407 -10.34 -8.36 -3.89
CA GLU A 407 -9.04 -8.58 -4.54
C GLU A 407 -8.09 -7.37 -4.30
N PRO A 408 -6.94 -7.55 -3.62
CA PRO A 408 -6.08 -6.42 -3.25
C PRO A 408 -5.40 -5.73 -4.43
N LEU A 409 -5.75 -4.46 -4.65
CA LEU A 409 -5.21 -3.66 -5.73
C LEU A 409 -3.76 -3.23 -5.43
N ARG A 410 -2.81 -3.59 -6.30
CA ARG A 410 -1.38 -3.23 -6.15
C ARG A 410 -0.99 -2.14 -7.14
N LEU A 411 -0.72 -0.94 -6.63
CA LEU A 411 -0.35 0.21 -7.43
C LEU A 411 1.18 0.21 -7.63
N LYS A 412 1.63 -0.10 -8.86
CA LYS A 412 3.01 -0.54 -9.16
C LYS A 412 3.91 0.49 -9.89
N LYS A 413 3.45 1.70 -10.17
CA LYS A 413 4.22 2.71 -10.91
C LYS A 413 3.98 4.12 -10.35
N PRO A 414 5.00 4.98 -10.25
CA PRO A 414 4.83 6.41 -9.97
C PRO A 414 3.90 7.13 -10.96
N GLY A 415 3.33 8.24 -10.53
CA GLY A 415 2.36 9.04 -11.25
C GLY A 415 0.92 8.92 -10.72
N ARG A 416 0.00 9.62 -11.38
CA ARG A 416 -1.43 9.66 -11.04
C ARG A 416 -2.15 8.41 -11.54
N VAL A 417 -2.70 7.62 -10.62
CA VAL A 417 -3.57 6.48 -10.89
C VAL A 417 -5.01 6.87 -10.56
N VAL A 418 -5.94 6.58 -11.46
CA VAL A 418 -7.38 6.63 -11.18
C VAL A 418 -7.88 5.20 -11.06
N VAL A 419 -8.49 4.91 -9.91
CA VAL A 419 -9.18 3.66 -9.62
C VAL A 419 -10.69 3.94 -9.75
N ASP A 420 -11.33 3.34 -10.74
CA ASP A 420 -12.80 3.40 -10.82
C ASP A 420 -13.36 2.38 -9.83
N VAL A 421 -14.29 2.81 -8.97
CA VAL A 421 -15.02 1.95 -8.02
C VAL A 421 -16.52 2.05 -8.26
N ARG A 422 -17.25 0.96 -8.05
CA ARG A 422 -18.72 0.91 -8.13
C ARG A 422 -19.29 -0.18 -7.23
N ARG A 423 -20.61 -0.20 -7.06
CA ARG A 423 -21.31 -1.36 -6.48
C ARG A 423 -21.33 -2.52 -7.47
N VAL A 424 -21.27 -3.75 -6.98
CA VAL A 424 -21.30 -4.96 -7.83
C VAL A 424 -22.55 -4.97 -8.70
N GLY A 425 -22.38 -5.07 -10.02
CA GLY A 425 -23.48 -5.15 -11.00
C GLY A 425 -24.13 -3.81 -11.36
N VAL A 426 -23.60 -2.68 -10.90
CA VAL A 426 -24.01 -1.33 -11.28
C VAL A 426 -23.14 -0.81 -12.42
N GLU A 427 -23.66 0.02 -13.33
CA GLU A 427 -22.83 0.63 -14.39
C GLU A 427 -22.03 1.86 -13.93
N THR A 428 -22.67 2.80 -13.22
CA THR A 428 -22.03 4.03 -12.73
C THR A 428 -20.85 3.72 -11.81
N ALA A 429 -19.68 4.29 -12.11
CA ALA A 429 -18.50 4.22 -11.28
C ALA A 429 -18.01 5.62 -10.87
N THR A 430 -17.37 5.71 -9.70
CA THR A 430 -16.76 6.93 -9.15
C THR A 430 -15.23 6.80 -9.13
N PRO A 431 -14.48 7.90 -9.35
CA PRO A 431 -13.02 7.84 -9.41
C PRO A 431 -12.38 8.07 -8.04
N PHE A 432 -11.62 7.09 -7.55
CA PHE A 432 -10.66 7.25 -6.45
C PHE A 432 -9.27 7.54 -7.02
N THR A 433 -8.75 8.75 -6.83
CA THR A 433 -7.45 9.17 -7.37
C THR A 433 -6.34 8.98 -6.35
N VAL A 434 -5.29 8.26 -6.74
CA VAL A 434 -4.05 8.08 -5.97
C VAL A 434 -2.85 8.62 -6.76
N ASN A 435 -2.09 9.52 -6.16
CA ASN A 435 -0.81 9.99 -6.69
C ASN A 435 0.31 9.16 -6.05
N ILE A 436 0.99 8.30 -6.81
CA ILE A 436 2.22 7.66 -6.33
C ILE A 436 3.40 8.59 -6.63
N LEU A 437 3.97 9.17 -5.57
CA LEU A 437 5.14 10.01 -5.68
C LEU A 437 6.39 9.15 -5.89
N ALA A 438 7.24 9.55 -6.84
CA ALA A 438 8.58 8.98 -6.98
C ALA A 438 9.45 9.33 -5.76
N ALA A 439 10.35 8.43 -5.37
CA ALA A 439 11.36 8.66 -4.35
C ALA A 439 12.73 8.89 -4.99
N GLN A 440 13.54 9.74 -4.38
CA GLN A 440 14.91 10.04 -4.77
C GLN A 440 15.80 9.98 -3.53
N ALA A 441 17.07 9.57 -3.68
CA ALA A 441 18.02 9.50 -2.58
C ALA A 441 19.29 10.31 -2.88
N ALA A 442 19.53 11.35 -2.09
CA ALA A 442 20.78 12.09 -2.05
C ALA A 442 21.72 11.44 -1.03
N LEU A 443 22.87 10.94 -1.49
CA LEU A 443 23.94 10.51 -0.60
C LEU A 443 24.84 11.71 -0.27
N GLY A 444 25.18 11.89 1.00
CA GLY A 444 25.99 13.01 1.49
C GLY A 444 27.41 13.06 0.93
N GLU A 445 28.14 14.13 1.26
CA GLU A 445 29.57 14.25 0.99
C GLU A 445 30.36 13.74 2.21
N LEU A 446 31.52 13.11 1.96
CA LEU A 446 32.48 12.80 3.01
C LEU A 446 33.41 14.00 3.21
N ALA A 447 33.65 14.39 4.46
CA ALA A 447 34.52 15.53 4.79
C ALA A 447 36.00 15.35 4.35
N ALA A 448 36.40 14.13 4.02
CA ALA A 448 37.65 13.77 3.36
C ALA A 448 37.47 12.43 2.61
N PRO A 449 38.34 12.08 1.63
CA PRO A 449 38.35 10.75 1.00
C PRO A 449 38.44 9.59 2.01
N LEU A 450 38.04 8.39 1.58
CA LEU A 450 38.25 7.17 2.35
C LEU A 450 39.75 6.80 2.32
N ASN A 451 40.32 6.38 3.45
CA ASN A 451 41.72 5.96 3.54
C ASN A 451 41.80 4.48 3.88
N ARG A 452 42.65 3.71 3.19
CA ARG A 452 42.90 2.29 3.53
C ARG A 452 43.47 2.17 4.94
N GLY A 453 42.95 1.23 5.72
CA GLY A 453 43.33 1.01 7.12
C GLY A 453 42.64 1.91 8.16
N GLU A 454 41.84 2.91 7.74
CA GLU A 454 40.91 3.57 8.66
C GLU A 454 39.66 2.72 8.92
N GLY A 455 39.04 2.92 10.08
CA GLY A 455 37.72 2.36 10.38
C GLY A 455 36.62 2.93 9.48
N PRO A 456 35.45 2.29 9.43
CA PRO A 456 34.33 2.78 8.64
C PRO A 456 33.87 4.16 9.11
N ARG A 457 33.35 4.95 8.16
CA ARG A 457 32.87 6.31 8.37
C ARG A 457 31.36 6.38 8.19
N ASP A 458 30.72 7.24 8.96
CA ASP A 458 29.31 7.61 8.77
C ASP A 458 29.12 8.29 7.40
N LEU A 459 28.18 7.79 6.62
CA LEU A 459 27.59 8.46 5.46
C LEU A 459 26.09 8.64 5.72
N VAL A 460 25.62 9.87 5.61
CA VAL A 460 24.19 10.21 5.65
C VAL A 460 23.60 10.05 4.24
N VAL A 461 22.43 9.43 4.17
CA VAL A 461 21.60 9.26 2.97
C VAL A 461 20.22 9.87 3.27
N THR A 462 19.87 10.92 2.53
CA THR A 462 18.58 11.60 2.64
C THR A 462 17.68 11.15 1.49
N VAL A 463 16.50 10.65 1.82
CA VAL A 463 15.49 10.18 0.87
C VAL A 463 14.32 11.17 0.87
N THR A 464 13.94 11.65 -0.32
CA THR A 464 12.84 12.60 -0.50
C THR A 464 11.83 12.11 -1.53
N ASP A 465 10.61 12.66 -1.46
CA ASP A 465 9.65 12.56 -2.56
C ASP A 465 10.04 13.47 -3.74
N GLU A 466 9.34 13.34 -4.86
CA GLU A 466 9.46 14.20 -6.05
C GLU A 466 9.16 15.70 -5.80
N ARG A 467 8.66 16.04 -4.61
CA ARG A 467 8.34 17.40 -4.16
C ARG A 467 9.38 17.93 -3.16
N GLY A 468 10.48 17.20 -2.95
CA GLY A 468 11.60 17.57 -2.07
C GLY A 468 11.32 17.39 -0.58
N ARG A 469 10.22 16.74 -0.19
CA ARG A 469 9.86 16.48 1.21
C ARG A 469 10.55 15.20 1.69
N PRO A 470 11.00 15.09 2.96
CA PRO A 470 11.61 13.86 3.46
C PRO A 470 10.62 12.67 3.40
N ALA A 471 11.09 11.53 2.92
CA ALA A 471 10.26 10.37 2.61
C ALA A 471 10.84 9.07 3.18
N MET A 472 10.04 8.36 3.97
CA MET A 472 10.38 7.03 4.45
C MET A 472 10.08 5.99 3.37
N VAL A 473 11.13 5.35 2.86
CA VAL A 473 11.03 4.25 1.90
C VAL A 473 11.35 2.94 2.63
N PRO A 474 10.36 2.12 3.01
CA PRO A 474 10.62 0.78 3.54
C PRO A 474 11.13 -0.15 2.42
N ASP A 475 11.80 -1.24 2.81
CA ASP A 475 12.47 -2.17 1.90
C ASP A 475 13.60 -1.52 1.08
N LEU A 476 14.22 -0.47 1.64
CA LEU A 476 15.39 0.23 1.10
C LEU A 476 16.65 -0.64 1.23
N VAL A 477 17.35 -0.85 0.11
CA VAL A 477 18.64 -1.55 0.05
C VAL A 477 19.72 -0.55 -0.33
N ILE A 478 20.59 -0.23 0.63
CA ILE A 478 21.80 0.54 0.41
C ILE A 478 22.96 -0.43 0.30
N GLU A 479 23.74 -0.33 -0.78
CA GLU A 479 24.79 -1.28 -1.16
C GLU A 479 26.08 -0.51 -1.47
N ALA A 480 27.22 -1.03 -1.03
CA ALA A 480 28.53 -0.58 -1.48
C ALA A 480 29.12 -1.58 -2.48
N SER A 481 29.71 -1.06 -3.55
CA SER A 481 30.46 -1.81 -4.55
C SER A 481 31.91 -1.32 -4.54
N PRO A 482 32.87 -2.11 -4.01
CA PRO A 482 32.69 -3.36 -3.26
C PRO A 482 32.11 -3.12 -1.85
N GLY A 483 31.76 -4.20 -1.14
CA GLY A 483 31.37 -4.19 0.27
C GLY A 483 30.00 -4.80 0.58
N GLY A 484 29.11 -4.89 -0.41
CA GLY A 484 27.79 -5.50 -0.28
C GLY A 484 26.77 -4.62 0.45
N ILE A 485 25.70 -5.24 0.97
CA ILE A 485 24.57 -4.54 1.57
C ILE A 485 24.98 -3.92 2.92
N LEU A 486 24.83 -2.59 3.01
CA LEU A 486 25.15 -1.79 4.19
C LEU A 486 23.99 -1.80 5.19
N LYS A 487 24.32 -1.86 6.49
CA LYS A 487 23.32 -1.72 7.55
C LYS A 487 22.91 -0.25 7.73
N ALA A 488 21.77 0.12 7.16
CA ALA A 488 21.13 1.42 7.40
C ALA A 488 20.59 1.53 8.84
N THR A 489 20.74 2.72 9.43
CA THR A 489 20.16 3.11 10.72
C THR A 489 19.41 4.43 10.53
N GLU A 490 18.09 4.43 10.77
CA GLU A 490 17.27 5.64 10.66
C GLU A 490 17.66 6.67 11.73
N ARG A 491 17.88 7.93 11.32
CA ARG A 491 18.18 9.07 12.21
C ARG A 491 17.01 10.05 12.33
N GLY A 492 16.14 10.07 11.34
CA GLY A 492 14.94 10.91 11.30
C GLY A 492 14.10 10.60 10.06
N ALA A 493 12.98 11.29 9.90
CA ALA A 493 12.08 11.08 8.76
C ALA A 493 12.84 11.27 7.43
N GLY A 494 13.01 10.19 6.67
CA GLY A 494 13.76 10.20 5.41
C GLY A 494 15.28 10.35 5.55
N GLU A 495 15.87 10.26 6.75
CA GLU A 495 17.32 10.32 6.96
C GLU A 495 17.87 9.00 7.52
N TYR A 496 18.82 8.41 6.80
CA TYR A 496 19.47 7.15 7.15
C TYR A 496 20.99 7.35 7.25
N ALA A 497 21.61 6.79 8.28
CA ALA A 497 23.06 6.66 8.35
C ALA A 497 23.48 5.23 7.95
N VAL A 498 24.49 5.13 7.10
CA VAL A 498 25.22 3.89 6.79
C VAL A 498 26.69 4.07 7.13
N GLN A 499 27.38 2.97 7.37
CA GLN A 499 28.81 2.93 7.67
C GLN A 499 29.55 2.37 6.46
N ILE A 500 30.45 3.18 5.87
CA ILE A 500 31.24 2.80 4.68
C ILE A 500 32.74 2.78 5.01
N ALA A 501 33.43 1.73 4.57
CA ALA A 501 34.86 1.54 4.76
C ALA A 501 35.62 1.80 3.46
N ALA A 502 36.93 2.06 3.57
CA ALA A 502 37.81 1.96 2.42
C ALA A 502 37.93 0.49 1.96
N PRO A 503 37.88 0.21 0.65
CA PRO A 503 38.06 -1.11 0.10
C PRO A 503 39.55 -1.47 0.05
N VAL A 504 39.85 -2.77 -0.03
CA VAL A 504 41.24 -3.26 0.10
C VAL A 504 42.07 -2.97 -1.15
N ILE A 505 41.48 -3.11 -2.35
CA ILE A 505 42.21 -3.11 -3.63
C ILE A 505 41.77 -1.96 -4.55
N GLU A 506 40.50 -1.56 -4.48
CA GLU A 506 39.86 -0.61 -5.36
C GLU A 506 40.23 0.85 -5.06
N ARG A 507 40.12 1.71 -6.07
CA ARG A 507 40.42 3.16 -5.98
C ARG A 507 39.21 4.00 -5.58
N GLU A 508 38.01 3.42 -5.61
CA GLU A 508 36.73 4.08 -5.37
C GLU A 508 35.74 3.11 -4.72
N VAL A 509 34.69 3.64 -4.09
CA VAL A 509 33.51 2.88 -3.64
C VAL A 509 32.26 3.47 -4.27
N GLY A 510 31.54 2.68 -5.08
CA GLY A 510 30.22 3.04 -5.57
C GLY A 510 29.16 2.69 -4.53
N VAL A 511 28.52 3.68 -3.92
CA VAL A 511 27.37 3.45 -3.02
C VAL A 511 26.08 3.67 -3.78
N ARG A 512 25.23 2.65 -3.82
CA ARG A 512 23.94 2.60 -4.52
C ARG A 512 22.81 2.54 -3.51
N VAL A 513 21.79 3.37 -3.71
CA VAL A 513 20.54 3.35 -2.94
C VAL A 513 19.44 2.85 -3.87
N SER A 514 18.89 1.68 -3.54
CA SER A 514 17.92 0.97 -4.35
C SER A 514 16.74 0.50 -3.52
N TRP A 515 15.67 0.16 -4.22
CA TRP A 515 14.39 -0.26 -3.65
C TRP A 515 13.62 -1.03 -4.75
N PRO A 516 12.63 -1.89 -4.46
CA PRO A 516 11.85 -2.64 -5.45
C PRO A 516 11.30 -1.91 -6.71
N GLY A 517 11.30 -0.56 -6.75
CA GLY A 517 10.99 0.21 -7.96
C GLY A 517 12.20 0.56 -8.87
N GLY A 518 13.44 0.36 -8.41
CA GLY A 518 14.67 0.68 -9.12
C GLY A 518 15.76 1.29 -8.23
N VAL A 519 16.82 1.81 -8.86
CA VAL A 519 17.83 2.66 -8.18
C VAL A 519 17.25 4.07 -8.02
N ILE A 520 17.24 4.59 -6.79
CA ILE A 520 16.72 5.93 -6.47
C ILE A 520 17.84 6.94 -6.14
N GLY A 521 19.07 6.48 -5.97
CA GLY A 521 20.26 7.32 -5.83
C GLY A 521 21.55 6.51 -5.98
N GLN A 522 22.63 7.14 -6.43
CA GLN A 522 23.97 6.53 -6.45
C GLN A 522 25.05 7.61 -6.39
N ARG A 523 26.18 7.31 -5.75
CA ARG A 523 27.35 8.20 -5.68
C ARG A 523 28.63 7.37 -5.55
N ILE A 524 29.69 7.82 -6.20
CA ILE A 524 31.02 7.22 -6.12
C ILE A 524 31.86 8.05 -5.15
N TYR A 525 32.63 7.39 -4.28
CA TYR A 525 33.52 8.01 -3.29
C TYR A 525 34.97 7.61 -3.57
N PRO A 526 35.90 8.57 -3.74
CA PRO A 526 37.30 8.25 -3.98
C PRO A 526 38.01 7.73 -2.73
N VAL A 527 38.95 6.81 -2.94
CA VAL A 527 39.81 6.22 -1.92
C VAL A 527 41.22 6.76 -2.11
N ALA A 528 41.72 7.50 -1.13
CA ALA A 528 43.08 8.03 -1.14
C ALA A 528 44.09 6.94 -0.77
N ASN A 529 45.33 7.13 -1.22
CA ASN A 529 46.42 6.15 -1.12
C ASN A 529 46.12 4.80 -1.80
N ALA A 530 45.34 4.81 -2.88
CA ALA A 530 45.21 3.67 -3.78
C ALA A 530 46.50 3.51 -4.60
N GLY A 531 47.41 2.67 -4.12
CA GLY A 531 48.72 2.41 -4.72
C GLY A 531 48.67 1.93 -6.18
N GLU A 532 49.79 2.05 -6.87
CA GLU A 532 50.03 1.40 -8.15
C GLU A 532 50.25 -0.10 -7.92
N ASP A 533 49.18 -0.88 -8.02
CA ASP A 533 49.25 -2.34 -8.02
C ASP A 533 48.42 -2.90 -9.19
N THR A 534 49.08 -3.69 -10.02
CA THR A 534 48.48 -4.39 -11.17
C THR A 534 47.51 -5.47 -10.70
N VAL A 535 46.32 -5.58 -11.30
CA VAL A 535 45.43 -6.75 -11.12
C VAL A 535 45.83 -7.83 -12.14
N PRO A 536 46.47 -8.95 -11.74
CA PRO A 536 47.17 -9.81 -12.70
C PRO A 536 46.38 -11.06 -13.04
N TYR A 537 45.89 -11.15 -14.27
CA TYR A 537 45.22 -12.33 -14.81
C TYR A 537 46.22 -13.48 -15.08
N VAL A 538 46.57 -14.27 -14.06
CA VAL A 538 47.45 -15.43 -14.26
C VAL A 538 46.78 -16.51 -15.12
N PHE A 539 47.23 -16.56 -16.38
CA PHE A 539 47.12 -17.74 -17.23
C PHE A 539 48.27 -18.69 -16.91
N THR A 540 48.05 -19.58 -15.94
CA THR A 540 49.05 -20.56 -15.50
C THR A 540 49.70 -21.29 -16.68
N TRP A 541 51.04 -21.36 -16.61
CA TRP A 541 51.93 -22.15 -17.47
C TRP A 541 51.35 -23.55 -17.72
N ARG A 542 51.48 -24.12 -18.92
CA ARG A 542 50.90 -25.44 -19.21
C ARG A 542 51.68 -26.53 -18.46
N ASP A 543 51.05 -27.36 -17.63
CA ASP A 543 51.73 -28.56 -17.07
C ASP A 543 52.13 -29.55 -18.18
N SER A 544 51.49 -29.48 -19.34
CA SER A 544 52.00 -30.04 -20.59
C SER A 544 51.58 -29.20 -21.80
N ALA A 545 52.57 -28.77 -22.58
CA ALA A 545 52.36 -28.52 -24.00
C ALA A 545 52.00 -29.87 -24.66
N PRO A 546 50.86 -29.99 -25.36
CA PRO A 546 50.50 -31.22 -26.06
C PRO A 546 51.32 -31.33 -27.35
N GLY A 547 52.60 -31.66 -27.23
CA GLY A 547 53.48 -31.90 -28.37
C GLY A 547 52.96 -33.05 -29.24
N LEU A 548 53.28 -33.03 -30.54
CA LEU A 548 52.97 -34.12 -31.49
C LEU A 548 53.87 -35.35 -31.27
N ALA A 549 53.98 -35.80 -30.02
CA ALA A 549 54.84 -36.89 -29.55
C ALA A 549 54.17 -38.28 -29.58
N TRP A 550 52.93 -38.37 -30.07
CA TRP A 550 52.08 -39.55 -30.04
C TRP A 550 51.96 -40.27 -31.41
N ASP A 551 52.34 -39.59 -32.49
CA ASP A 551 52.31 -40.12 -33.85
C ASP A 551 53.49 -41.10 -34.08
N ARG A 552 53.20 -42.41 -34.00
CA ARG A 552 54.18 -43.47 -34.28
C ARG A 552 54.73 -43.42 -35.71
N ARG A 553 54.01 -42.83 -36.67
CA ARG A 553 54.38 -42.82 -38.10
C ARG A 553 55.46 -41.78 -38.38
N LEU A 554 55.46 -40.65 -37.66
CA LEU A 554 56.59 -39.73 -37.62
C LEU A 554 57.83 -40.36 -36.96
N GLN A 555 57.65 -40.98 -35.78
CA GLN A 555 58.75 -41.63 -35.04
C GLN A 555 59.42 -42.76 -35.82
N ALA A 556 58.67 -43.47 -36.69
CA ALA A 556 59.18 -44.57 -37.50
C ALA A 556 60.34 -44.19 -38.46
N THR A 557 60.59 -42.90 -38.70
CA THR A 557 61.68 -42.45 -39.59
C THR A 557 63.04 -42.37 -38.88
N ALA A 558 63.08 -42.28 -37.55
CA ALA A 558 64.33 -42.28 -36.78
C ALA A 558 64.13 -42.78 -35.33
N LEU A 559 64.64 -44.00 -35.07
CA LEU A 559 64.76 -44.68 -33.77
C LEU A 559 63.43 -44.98 -33.01
N PRO A 560 63.04 -46.26 -32.86
CA PRO A 560 61.78 -46.61 -32.20
C PRO A 560 61.83 -46.46 -30.67
N ALA A 561 60.67 -46.15 -30.10
CA ALA A 561 60.33 -46.25 -28.67
C ALA A 561 61.00 -45.26 -27.69
N MET A 562 60.51 -45.36 -26.44
CA MET A 562 60.92 -44.58 -25.26
C MET A 562 60.59 -43.08 -25.28
N VAL A 563 59.57 -42.66 -26.03
CA VAL A 563 58.66 -41.59 -25.55
C VAL A 563 57.29 -42.24 -25.41
N PRO A 564 56.63 -42.17 -24.25
CA PRO A 564 55.36 -42.87 -24.06
C PRO A 564 54.24 -42.13 -24.83
N THR A 565 53.82 -42.69 -25.96
CA THR A 565 52.75 -42.13 -26.82
C THR A 565 51.38 -42.18 -26.15
N GLU A 566 51.23 -43.04 -25.14
CA GLU A 566 50.10 -43.10 -24.22
C GLU A 566 50.70 -43.22 -22.82
N TYR A 567 50.34 -42.31 -21.91
CA TYR A 567 50.98 -42.23 -20.59
C TYR A 567 50.01 -41.87 -19.46
N LEU A 568 50.42 -42.20 -18.23
CA LEU A 568 49.95 -41.58 -17.00
C LEU A 568 51.16 -41.00 -16.28
N GLY A 569 51.07 -39.75 -15.82
CA GLY A 569 52.18 -39.02 -15.23
C GLY A 569 51.80 -38.19 -14.02
N PHE A 570 52.74 -38.07 -13.10
CA PHE A 570 52.67 -37.25 -11.90
C PHE A 570 53.64 -36.09 -12.06
N HIS A 571 53.11 -34.87 -12.09
CA HIS A 571 53.87 -33.64 -12.28
C HIS A 571 53.82 -32.82 -10.98
N ALA A 572 54.99 -32.38 -10.50
CA ALA A 572 55.15 -31.52 -9.34
C ALA A 572 55.77 -30.19 -9.79
N ARG A 573 55.00 -29.11 -9.68
CA ARG A 573 55.41 -27.76 -10.05
C ARG A 573 55.61 -26.90 -8.81
N VAL A 574 56.70 -26.12 -8.80
CA VAL A 574 56.85 -24.96 -7.92
C VAL A 574 56.95 -23.70 -8.77
N GLY A 575 56.22 -22.67 -8.41
CA GLY A 575 56.20 -21.40 -9.11
C GLY A 575 55.47 -20.34 -8.31
N ASP A 576 55.40 -19.13 -8.86
CA ASP A 576 54.64 -18.03 -8.28
C ASP A 576 53.12 -18.33 -8.34
N GLY A 577 52.34 -17.74 -7.43
CA GLY A 577 50.90 -17.97 -7.32
C GLY A 577 50.10 -17.30 -8.46
N ASP A 578 48.77 -17.25 -8.30
CA ASP A 578 47.87 -16.78 -9.37
C ASP A 578 47.73 -15.25 -9.50
N SER A 579 48.76 -14.50 -9.10
CA SER A 579 48.95 -13.07 -9.41
C SER A 579 50.45 -12.68 -9.40
N VAL A 580 50.83 -11.55 -10.03
CA VAL A 580 52.08 -10.84 -9.68
C VAL A 580 52.13 -10.66 -8.15
N GLY A 581 53.29 -10.92 -7.56
CA GLY A 581 53.49 -10.82 -6.11
C GLY A 581 52.74 -11.86 -5.28
N ALA A 582 52.04 -12.82 -5.89
CA ALA A 582 51.40 -13.91 -5.15
C ALA A 582 52.46 -14.80 -4.47
N PRO A 583 52.15 -15.36 -3.29
CA PRO A 583 53.02 -16.32 -2.63
C PRO A 583 53.27 -17.54 -3.53
N LYS A 584 54.44 -18.15 -3.39
CA LYS A 584 54.80 -19.32 -4.21
C LYS A 584 53.93 -20.53 -3.86
N VAL A 585 53.61 -21.35 -4.86
CA VAL A 585 52.71 -22.51 -4.72
C VAL A 585 53.38 -23.81 -5.19
N LEU A 586 53.04 -24.92 -4.53
CA LEU A 586 53.40 -26.28 -4.97
C LEU A 586 52.17 -26.95 -5.59
N GLY A 587 52.11 -27.05 -6.92
CA GLY A 587 51.06 -27.79 -7.62
C GLY A 587 51.46 -29.26 -7.81
N LEU A 588 50.58 -30.19 -7.43
CA LEU A 588 50.66 -31.60 -7.84
C LEU A 588 49.54 -31.90 -8.84
N THR A 589 49.93 -32.33 -10.04
CA THR A 589 49.05 -32.63 -11.16
C THR A 589 49.16 -34.08 -11.57
N LEU A 590 48.01 -34.75 -11.71
CA LEU A 590 47.89 -36.03 -12.39
C LEU A 590 47.53 -35.75 -13.85
N ALA A 591 48.39 -36.15 -14.78
CA ALA A 591 48.21 -35.98 -16.22
C ALA A 591 48.22 -37.32 -16.95
N GLY A 592 47.63 -37.39 -18.14
CA GLY A 592 47.70 -38.58 -18.98
C GLY A 592 47.19 -38.35 -20.39
N GLU A 593 47.55 -39.29 -21.27
CA GLU A 593 47.19 -39.26 -22.70
C GLU A 593 46.97 -40.69 -23.23
N VAL A 594 46.03 -40.84 -24.16
CA VAL A 594 45.70 -42.11 -24.84
C VAL A 594 45.50 -41.88 -26.34
N ALA A 595 45.91 -42.86 -27.17
CA ALA A 595 45.89 -42.80 -28.62
C ALA A 595 44.91 -43.84 -29.19
N LEU A 596 43.97 -43.37 -29.99
CA LEU A 596 42.88 -44.16 -30.56
C LEU A 596 42.90 -44.10 -32.11
N LEU A 597 42.17 -45.03 -32.73
CA LEU A 597 41.94 -45.09 -34.18
C LEU A 597 43.23 -45.19 -35.03
N GLU A 598 44.15 -46.09 -34.66
CA GLU A 598 45.48 -46.26 -35.31
C GLU A 598 46.37 -45.01 -35.22
N ASP A 599 46.47 -44.44 -34.01
CA ASP A 599 47.23 -43.22 -33.72
C ASP A 599 46.73 -41.99 -34.51
N LYS A 600 45.41 -41.91 -34.74
CA LYS A 600 44.76 -40.78 -35.43
C LYS A 600 43.91 -39.88 -34.53
N LEU A 601 43.50 -40.36 -33.35
CA LEU A 601 42.73 -39.59 -32.37
C LEU A 601 43.44 -39.63 -31.01
N GLY A 602 43.99 -38.49 -30.57
CA GLY A 602 44.59 -38.34 -29.25
C GLY A 602 43.59 -37.73 -28.28
N LEU A 603 43.56 -38.24 -27.04
CA LEU A 603 42.82 -37.66 -25.92
C LEU A 603 43.81 -37.40 -24.77
N ASP A 604 43.86 -36.17 -24.27
CA ASP A 604 44.67 -35.77 -23.13
C ASP A 604 43.82 -35.27 -21.96
N ALA A 605 44.28 -35.49 -20.72
CA ALA A 605 43.63 -35.02 -19.51
C ALA A 605 44.67 -34.63 -18.45
N ALA A 606 44.39 -33.58 -17.68
CA ALA A 606 45.22 -33.19 -16.53
C ALA A 606 44.37 -32.59 -15.40
N LEU A 607 44.69 -32.94 -14.16
CA LEU A 607 44.01 -32.47 -12.96
C LEU A 607 45.04 -32.11 -11.88
N THR A 608 45.13 -30.83 -11.54
CA THR A 608 45.85 -30.39 -10.33
C THR A 608 44.99 -30.71 -9.10
N PHE A 609 45.46 -31.60 -8.23
CA PHE A 609 44.67 -32.12 -7.09
C PHE A 609 45.19 -31.69 -5.71
N PHE A 610 46.34 -31.03 -5.67
CA PHE A 610 46.92 -30.42 -4.46
C PHE A 610 47.66 -29.14 -4.85
N ARG A 611 47.36 -28.01 -4.21
CA ARG A 611 48.00 -26.71 -4.52
C ARG A 611 48.07 -25.75 -3.31
N PRO A 612 48.80 -26.10 -2.22
CA PRO A 612 49.01 -25.17 -1.11
C PRO A 612 49.91 -23.97 -1.50
N SER A 613 49.75 -22.87 -0.76
CA SER A 613 50.79 -21.85 -0.62
C SER A 613 52.01 -22.44 0.10
N LEU A 614 53.20 -21.96 -0.25
CA LEU A 614 54.47 -22.25 0.43
C LEU A 614 54.84 -21.16 1.44
N GLU A 615 54.06 -20.07 1.50
CA GLU A 615 54.31 -18.87 2.28
C GLU A 615 52.99 -18.42 2.97
N GLY A 616 52.99 -18.28 4.31
CA GLY A 616 51.84 -17.85 5.11
C GLY A 616 51.10 -18.98 5.88
N GLU A 617 50.30 -18.62 6.89
CA GLU A 617 49.48 -19.56 7.69
C GLU A 617 48.06 -19.81 7.13
N ASP A 618 47.63 -19.08 6.09
CA ASP A 618 46.30 -19.21 5.47
C ASP A 618 46.17 -20.50 4.62
N ALA A 619 46.11 -21.63 5.31
CA ALA A 619 46.06 -22.97 4.73
C ALA A 619 44.69 -23.36 4.11
N GLU A 620 43.71 -22.45 4.08
CA GLU A 620 42.38 -22.68 3.50
C GLU A 620 42.19 -22.06 2.11
N THR A 621 43.03 -22.47 1.16
CA THR A 621 42.68 -22.45 -0.27
C THR A 621 42.36 -23.88 -0.72
N HIS A 622 41.21 -24.09 -1.37
CA HIS A 622 40.76 -25.43 -1.76
C HIS A 622 41.79 -26.08 -2.70
N GLY A 623 42.36 -27.23 -2.30
CA GLY A 623 43.51 -27.84 -2.98
C GLY A 623 43.29 -28.35 -4.42
N LEU A 624 42.08 -28.28 -4.96
CA LEU A 624 41.77 -28.63 -6.35
C LEU A 624 42.00 -27.43 -7.27
N GLY A 625 42.81 -27.61 -8.31
CA GLY A 625 42.98 -26.64 -9.39
C GLY A 625 42.00 -26.88 -10.55
N ASP A 626 42.49 -26.61 -11.76
CA ASP A 626 41.71 -26.82 -12.98
C ASP A 626 41.73 -28.29 -13.42
N LEU A 627 40.61 -28.74 -13.99
CA LEU A 627 40.55 -29.93 -14.84
C LEU A 627 40.70 -29.49 -16.30
N VAL A 628 41.70 -30.05 -16.98
CA VAL A 628 41.97 -29.85 -18.40
C VAL A 628 41.62 -31.13 -19.14
N LEU A 629 40.88 -31.01 -20.24
CA LEU A 629 40.51 -32.12 -21.14
C LEU A 629 40.80 -31.71 -22.59
N GLY A 630 41.58 -32.50 -23.32
CA GLY A 630 41.97 -32.24 -24.71
C GLY A 630 41.58 -33.37 -25.66
N VAL A 631 41.23 -33.01 -26.88
CA VAL A 631 41.05 -33.92 -28.02
C VAL A 631 41.77 -33.35 -29.23
N ARG A 632 42.44 -34.22 -30.00
CA ARG A 632 43.16 -33.84 -31.22
C ARG A 632 43.10 -34.95 -32.27
N TYR A 633 42.98 -34.57 -33.54
CA TYR A 633 42.83 -35.52 -34.63
C TYR A 633 43.92 -35.29 -35.69
N LEU A 634 44.66 -36.34 -36.05
CA LEU A 634 45.77 -36.28 -37.00
C LEU A 634 45.23 -36.26 -38.44
N VAL A 635 45.18 -35.08 -39.06
CA VAL A 635 44.63 -34.91 -40.42
C VAL A 635 45.67 -35.12 -41.52
N ALA A 636 46.94 -34.89 -41.23
CA ALA A 636 48.04 -35.18 -42.14
C ALA A 636 49.31 -35.55 -41.36
N SER A 637 50.05 -36.54 -41.89
CA SER A 637 51.31 -37.05 -41.35
C SER A 637 52.17 -37.60 -42.48
N GLY A 638 53.46 -37.32 -42.44
CA GLY A 638 54.52 -37.93 -43.25
C GLY A 638 55.88 -37.65 -42.61
N GLY A 639 56.94 -38.37 -42.96
CA GLY A 639 58.19 -38.42 -42.15
C GLY A 639 58.88 -37.08 -41.79
N VAL A 640 58.53 -35.98 -42.46
CA VAL A 640 59.04 -34.61 -42.19
C VAL A 640 58.01 -33.70 -41.48
N PHE A 641 56.71 -34.00 -41.51
CA PHE A 641 55.69 -33.14 -40.89
C PHE A 641 54.42 -33.88 -40.41
N SER A 642 53.78 -33.36 -39.35
CA SER A 642 52.39 -33.69 -38.99
C SER A 642 51.57 -32.44 -38.64
N LEU A 643 50.27 -32.56 -38.89
CA LEU A 643 49.24 -31.53 -38.67
C LEU A 643 48.05 -32.17 -37.94
N ALA A 644 47.67 -31.58 -36.80
CA ALA A 644 46.50 -32.01 -36.03
C ALA A 644 45.68 -30.80 -35.51
N PRO A 645 44.45 -30.56 -35.99
CA PRO A 645 43.49 -29.75 -35.24
C PRO A 645 43.25 -30.35 -33.85
N SER A 646 43.05 -29.46 -32.89
CA SER A 646 42.90 -29.75 -31.46
C SER A 646 41.84 -28.86 -30.83
N LEU A 647 41.18 -29.37 -29.80
CA LEU A 647 40.26 -28.64 -28.94
C LEU A 647 40.58 -29.03 -27.50
N ARG A 648 40.88 -28.06 -26.64
CA ARG A 648 41.09 -28.27 -25.22
C ARG A 648 40.09 -27.45 -24.40
N LEU A 649 39.54 -28.06 -23.37
CA LEU A 649 38.61 -27.47 -22.41
C LEU A 649 39.34 -27.31 -21.06
N ARG A 650 39.06 -26.22 -20.35
CA ARG A 650 39.57 -25.94 -19.01
C ARG A 650 38.39 -25.63 -18.08
N LEU A 651 38.27 -26.40 -17.01
CA LEU A 651 37.14 -26.40 -16.08
C LEU A 651 37.66 -26.12 -14.66
N PRO A 652 37.36 -24.95 -14.06
CA PRO A 652 37.80 -24.65 -12.69
C PRO A 652 36.98 -25.46 -11.69
N LEU A 653 37.64 -26.35 -10.92
CA LEU A 653 36.95 -27.20 -9.94
C LEU A 653 36.75 -26.50 -8.58
N ALA A 654 37.64 -25.58 -8.22
CA ALA A 654 37.49 -24.70 -7.06
C ALA A 654 36.88 -23.34 -7.44
N LYS A 655 36.29 -22.64 -6.47
CA LYS A 655 35.96 -21.21 -6.61
C LYS A 655 37.20 -20.39 -6.21
N ARG A 656 37.72 -19.56 -7.12
CA ARG A 656 38.69 -18.50 -6.80
C ARG A 656 37.91 -17.24 -6.41
N ALA A 657 38.57 -16.24 -5.81
CA ALA A 657 37.94 -15.01 -5.33
C ALA A 657 37.01 -14.39 -6.39
N ASP A 658 35.72 -14.66 -6.22
CA ASP A 658 34.57 -14.38 -7.09
C ASP A 658 34.67 -14.64 -8.62
N THR A 659 35.53 -15.56 -9.09
CA THR A 659 35.49 -16.04 -10.49
C THR A 659 35.58 -17.58 -10.66
N ARG A 660 34.97 -18.08 -11.74
CA ARG A 660 35.00 -19.45 -12.28
C ARG A 660 35.10 -19.40 -13.82
N VAL A 661 36.24 -18.92 -14.31
CA VAL A 661 36.53 -18.80 -15.75
C VAL A 661 36.62 -20.18 -16.41
N MET A 662 35.64 -20.52 -17.26
CA MET A 662 35.72 -21.69 -18.15
C MET A 662 36.44 -21.31 -19.44
N GLY A 663 37.40 -22.14 -19.86
CA GLY A 663 38.21 -21.92 -21.05
C GLY A 663 37.96 -22.95 -22.14
N ILE A 664 37.91 -22.49 -23.39
CA ILE A 664 37.90 -23.31 -24.61
C ILE A 664 39.07 -22.85 -25.50
N GLU A 665 39.96 -23.77 -25.84
CA GLU A 665 41.17 -23.54 -26.64
C GLU A 665 41.11 -24.34 -27.98
N PRO A 666 40.28 -23.96 -28.97
CA PRO A 666 40.46 -24.44 -30.35
C PRO A 666 41.82 -24.02 -30.89
N GLY A 667 42.55 -24.95 -31.51
CA GLY A 667 43.86 -24.65 -32.06
C GLY A 667 44.42 -25.73 -32.98
N VAL A 668 45.55 -25.42 -33.61
CA VAL A 668 46.26 -26.30 -34.53
C VAL A 668 47.62 -26.64 -33.94
N LEU A 669 47.94 -27.93 -33.96
CA LEU A 669 49.27 -28.47 -33.68
C LEU A 669 49.97 -28.79 -35.01
N LEU A 670 51.21 -28.33 -35.12
CA LEU A 670 52.13 -28.60 -36.22
C LEU A 670 53.44 -29.13 -35.64
N ARG A 671 54.04 -30.12 -36.29
CA ARG A 671 55.41 -30.56 -36.01
C ARG A 671 56.17 -30.79 -37.31
N PHE A 672 57.43 -30.43 -37.31
CA PHE A 672 58.40 -30.64 -38.37
C PHE A 672 59.58 -31.43 -37.82
N THR A 673 59.86 -32.60 -38.38
CA THR A 673 61.07 -33.37 -38.09
C THR A 673 62.14 -32.93 -39.10
N LEU A 674 63.14 -32.18 -38.63
CA LEU A 674 64.15 -31.56 -39.51
C LEU A 674 65.37 -32.45 -39.72
N ALA A 675 65.68 -33.31 -38.75
CA ALA A 675 66.68 -34.37 -38.83
C ALA A 675 66.36 -35.45 -37.78
N ASP A 676 67.07 -36.58 -37.82
CA ASP A 676 66.97 -37.65 -36.82
C ASP A 676 67.14 -37.08 -35.41
N GLY A 677 66.10 -37.25 -34.59
CA GLY A 677 66.07 -36.73 -33.22
C GLY A 677 65.95 -35.20 -33.08
N PHE A 678 65.84 -34.40 -34.16
CA PHE A 678 65.68 -32.94 -34.09
C PHE A 678 64.35 -32.48 -34.71
N TRP A 679 63.53 -31.81 -33.91
CA TRP A 679 62.20 -31.35 -34.31
C TRP A 679 61.92 -29.90 -33.91
N ILE A 680 61.01 -29.28 -34.66
CA ILE A 680 60.29 -28.08 -34.28
C ILE A 680 58.82 -28.48 -34.14
N ASP A 681 58.14 -28.01 -33.11
CA ASP A 681 56.68 -28.03 -33.08
C ASP A 681 56.09 -26.70 -32.64
N THR A 682 54.82 -26.50 -32.97
CA THR A 682 54.11 -25.28 -32.63
C THR A 682 52.64 -25.57 -32.42
N ARG A 683 52.08 -24.96 -31.36
CA ARG A 683 50.65 -24.90 -31.11
C ARG A 683 50.20 -23.47 -31.33
N GLN A 684 49.22 -23.26 -32.20
CA GLN A 684 48.59 -21.96 -32.41
C GLN A 684 47.11 -22.10 -32.07
N ALA A 685 46.65 -21.42 -31.03
CA ALA A 685 45.31 -21.56 -30.48
C ALA A 685 44.66 -20.19 -30.26
N VAL A 686 43.34 -20.14 -30.44
CA VAL A 686 42.50 -19.04 -29.97
C VAL A 686 41.90 -19.48 -28.65
N VAL A 687 42.11 -18.71 -27.59
CA VAL A 687 41.54 -18.95 -26.27
C VAL A 687 40.27 -18.12 -26.16
N VAL A 688 39.14 -18.80 -25.96
CA VAL A 688 37.86 -18.21 -25.57
C VAL A 688 37.65 -18.52 -24.10
N ALA A 689 37.55 -17.49 -23.27
CA ALA A 689 37.37 -17.64 -21.83
C ALA A 689 36.19 -16.79 -21.35
N SER A 690 35.32 -17.37 -20.52
CA SER A 690 34.12 -16.69 -20.00
C SER A 690 33.90 -17.08 -18.55
N ASP A 691 33.47 -16.13 -17.74
CA ASP A 691 33.22 -16.35 -16.31
C ASP A 691 31.76 -16.74 -16.03
N PHE A 692 31.55 -17.66 -15.09
CA PHE A 692 30.23 -18.04 -14.61
C PHE A 692 29.70 -17.05 -13.55
N GLY A 693 29.58 -15.78 -13.94
CA GLY A 693 29.06 -14.70 -13.10
C GLY A 693 28.80 -13.41 -13.89
N ASP A 694 29.74 -13.04 -14.75
CA ASP A 694 29.71 -11.79 -15.51
C ASP A 694 29.56 -11.98 -17.03
N VAL A 695 29.16 -10.94 -17.76
CA VAL A 695 28.82 -11.05 -19.20
C VAL A 695 30.07 -10.97 -20.10
N GLY A 696 31.26 -10.99 -19.50
CA GLY A 696 32.55 -10.93 -20.18
C GLY A 696 32.93 -12.22 -20.92
N THR A 697 33.18 -12.11 -22.22
CA THR A 697 33.94 -13.12 -22.98
C THR A 697 35.29 -12.52 -23.38
N HIS A 698 36.37 -13.10 -22.87
CA HIS A 698 37.74 -12.74 -23.23
C HIS A 698 38.18 -13.57 -24.44
N LEU A 699 38.80 -12.91 -25.42
CA LEU A 699 39.41 -13.55 -26.57
C LEU A 699 40.91 -13.28 -26.55
N ALA A 700 41.73 -14.32 -26.63
CA ALA A 700 43.18 -14.19 -26.71
C ALA A 700 43.78 -15.13 -27.75
N TYR A 701 44.90 -14.69 -28.34
CA TYR A 701 45.79 -15.56 -29.12
C TYR A 701 46.76 -16.24 -28.16
N SER A 702 47.09 -17.52 -28.40
CA SER A 702 48.13 -18.25 -27.66
C SER A 702 48.93 -19.11 -28.62
N GLY A 703 50.19 -18.75 -28.82
CA GLY A 703 51.15 -19.42 -29.68
C GLY A 703 52.35 -19.94 -28.90
N THR A 704 52.65 -21.23 -29.03
CA THR A 704 53.85 -21.88 -28.50
C THR A 704 54.75 -22.29 -29.66
N LEU A 705 56.06 -22.07 -29.55
CA LEU A 705 57.08 -22.59 -30.46
C LEU A 705 58.07 -23.45 -29.67
N GLY A 706 58.01 -24.76 -29.86
CA GLY A 706 58.93 -25.73 -29.28
C GLY A 706 60.06 -26.11 -30.25
N LEU A 707 61.28 -26.15 -29.75
CA LEU A 707 62.47 -26.71 -30.41
C LEU A 707 62.97 -27.87 -29.55
N GLY A 708 63.20 -29.05 -30.12
CA GLY A 708 63.61 -30.21 -29.35
C GLY A 708 64.67 -31.07 -30.05
N ILE A 709 65.61 -31.58 -29.26
CA ILE A 709 66.69 -32.45 -29.71
C ILE A 709 66.84 -33.67 -28.79
N ARG A 710 66.94 -34.86 -29.36
CA ARG A 710 67.25 -36.14 -28.69
C ARG A 710 68.68 -36.57 -29.09
N PRO A 711 69.74 -36.02 -28.46
CA PRO A 711 71.12 -36.31 -28.86
C PRO A 711 71.55 -37.76 -28.61
N VAL A 712 70.87 -38.49 -27.72
CA VAL A 712 71.03 -39.93 -27.47
C VAL A 712 69.68 -40.53 -27.05
N ASP A 713 69.48 -41.84 -27.21
CA ASP A 713 68.19 -42.51 -26.93
C ASP A 713 67.62 -42.19 -25.53
N VAL A 714 68.48 -42.13 -24.52
CA VAL A 714 68.12 -41.91 -23.12
C VAL A 714 67.87 -40.45 -22.75
N LEU A 715 68.13 -39.47 -23.62
CA LEU A 715 68.09 -38.04 -23.27
C LEU A 715 67.49 -37.19 -24.39
N SER A 716 66.53 -36.34 -24.06
CA SER A 716 66.13 -35.21 -24.92
C SER A 716 66.11 -33.88 -24.18
N VAL A 717 66.50 -32.83 -24.87
CA VAL A 717 66.47 -31.43 -24.41
C VAL A 717 65.46 -30.67 -25.28
N GLY A 718 64.65 -29.83 -24.66
CA GLY A 718 63.69 -28.94 -25.31
C GLY A 718 63.88 -27.49 -24.90
N ALA A 719 63.52 -26.57 -25.79
CA ALA A 719 63.37 -25.15 -25.53
C ALA A 719 62.01 -24.70 -26.07
N GLU A 720 61.27 -23.92 -25.31
CA GLU A 720 59.93 -23.45 -25.68
C GLU A 720 59.88 -21.92 -25.57
N LEU A 721 59.21 -21.27 -26.52
CA LEU A 721 58.87 -19.85 -26.50
C LEU A 721 57.35 -19.73 -26.59
N ASP A 722 56.74 -19.11 -25.59
CA ASP A 722 55.31 -18.82 -25.55
C ASP A 722 55.06 -17.33 -25.77
N ALA A 723 54.08 -17.04 -26.63
CA ALA A 723 53.54 -15.70 -26.85
C ALA A 723 52.01 -15.77 -26.76
N SER A 724 51.41 -14.94 -25.92
CA SER A 724 49.96 -14.81 -25.83
C SER A 724 49.55 -13.34 -25.83
N VAL A 725 48.45 -13.01 -26.51
CA VAL A 725 48.06 -11.62 -26.81
C VAL A 725 46.56 -11.44 -26.66
N ALA A 726 46.13 -10.34 -26.05
CA ALA A 726 44.73 -9.94 -26.02
C ALA A 726 44.20 -9.68 -27.44
N LEU A 727 43.11 -10.36 -27.83
CA LEU A 727 42.37 -10.07 -29.08
C LEU A 727 41.08 -9.29 -28.79
N SER A 728 40.46 -9.53 -27.62
CA SER A 728 39.35 -8.74 -27.10
C SER A 728 39.23 -8.93 -25.58
N THR A 729 39.04 -7.82 -24.87
CA THR A 729 38.65 -7.77 -23.46
C THR A 729 37.26 -7.12 -23.36
N PRO A 730 36.40 -7.50 -22.39
CA PRO A 730 34.99 -7.07 -22.36
C PRO A 730 34.79 -5.55 -22.44
N ASP A 731 35.63 -4.80 -21.73
CA ASP A 731 35.56 -3.33 -21.64
C ASP A 731 36.47 -2.61 -22.66
N GLY A 732 37.29 -3.35 -23.40
CA GLY A 732 38.21 -2.83 -24.41
C GLY A 732 39.38 -1.98 -23.91
N VAL A 733 39.57 -1.86 -22.59
CA VAL A 733 40.63 -1.04 -21.96
C VAL A 733 41.98 -1.77 -21.92
N ASP A 734 41.97 -3.08 -21.65
CA ASP A 734 43.19 -3.85 -21.44
C ASP A 734 43.69 -4.54 -22.73
N SER A 735 44.88 -4.14 -23.19
CA SER A 735 45.64 -4.82 -24.24
C SER A 735 47.00 -5.31 -23.71
N TRP A 736 47.10 -6.60 -23.38
CA TRP A 736 48.31 -7.25 -22.87
C TRP A 736 48.99 -8.12 -23.94
N THR A 737 50.30 -8.25 -23.87
CA THR A 737 51.16 -9.10 -24.73
C THR A 737 52.17 -9.84 -23.84
N ALA A 738 51.84 -11.07 -23.47
CA ALA A 738 52.63 -11.88 -22.54
C ALA A 738 53.62 -12.77 -23.28
N LEU A 739 54.90 -12.67 -22.93
CA LEU A 739 55.98 -13.49 -23.48
C LEU A 739 56.64 -14.33 -22.38
N ALA A 740 56.96 -15.59 -22.68
CA ALA A 740 57.73 -16.46 -21.78
C ALA A 740 58.66 -17.39 -22.56
N ALA A 741 59.70 -17.88 -21.88
CA ALA A 741 60.57 -18.94 -22.39
C ALA A 741 60.72 -20.06 -21.37
N GLY A 742 60.94 -21.28 -21.86
CA GLY A 742 61.20 -22.49 -21.08
C GLY A 742 62.35 -23.32 -21.63
N LEU A 743 62.98 -24.09 -20.76
CA LEU A 743 63.96 -25.13 -21.08
C LEU A 743 63.58 -26.42 -20.32
N GLY A 744 63.65 -27.56 -21.00
CA GLY A 744 63.34 -28.88 -20.43
C GLY A 744 64.39 -29.92 -20.76
N VAL A 745 64.68 -30.81 -19.81
CA VAL A 745 65.57 -31.96 -19.98
C VAL A 745 64.85 -33.21 -19.52
N TYR A 746 64.80 -34.23 -20.38
CA TYR A 746 64.01 -35.44 -20.17
C TYR A 746 64.90 -36.68 -20.31
N LEU A 747 64.94 -37.48 -19.26
CA LEU A 747 65.62 -38.78 -19.18
C LEU A 747 64.61 -39.89 -19.48
N HIS A 748 64.89 -40.70 -20.50
CA HIS A 748 64.03 -41.79 -20.96
C HIS A 748 64.53 -43.13 -20.45
N LEU A 749 63.69 -43.83 -19.68
CA LEU A 749 64.01 -45.04 -18.91
C LEU A 749 63.05 -46.17 -19.30
N GLY A 750 63.18 -46.68 -20.52
CA GLY A 750 62.29 -47.71 -21.06
C GLY A 750 60.89 -47.14 -21.30
N ARG A 751 59.90 -47.63 -20.53
CA ARG A 751 58.53 -47.10 -20.57
C ARG A 751 58.32 -45.89 -19.67
N ALA A 752 59.30 -45.53 -18.82
CA ALA A 752 59.20 -44.38 -17.92
C ALA A 752 59.98 -43.18 -18.47
N ARG A 753 59.54 -41.96 -18.13
CA ARG A 753 60.24 -40.70 -18.43
C ARG A 753 60.34 -39.86 -17.16
N LEU A 754 61.51 -39.29 -16.89
CA LEU A 754 61.74 -38.28 -15.86
C LEU A 754 62.06 -36.95 -16.55
N GLY A 755 61.24 -35.93 -16.35
CA GLY A 755 61.46 -34.58 -16.88
C GLY A 755 61.80 -33.57 -15.79
N LEU A 756 62.76 -32.69 -16.06
CA LEU A 756 63.00 -31.47 -15.31
C LEU A 756 62.91 -30.30 -16.28
N ALA A 757 61.98 -29.38 -16.02
CA ALA A 757 61.78 -28.16 -16.81
C ALA A 757 61.79 -26.92 -15.94
N ALA A 758 62.21 -25.80 -16.51
CA ALA A 758 62.16 -24.48 -15.90
C ALA A 758 61.75 -23.42 -16.94
N GLY A 759 61.08 -22.36 -16.50
CA GLY A 759 60.65 -21.26 -17.37
C GLY A 759 60.42 -19.95 -16.61
N LEU A 760 60.27 -18.86 -17.37
CA LEU A 760 60.15 -17.49 -16.85
C LEU A 760 59.43 -16.55 -17.83
N GLY A 761 58.73 -15.56 -17.30
CA GLY A 761 58.17 -14.43 -18.06
C GLY A 761 59.27 -13.48 -18.56
N LEU A 762 59.23 -13.15 -19.85
CA LEU A 762 60.24 -12.33 -20.54
C LEU A 762 59.94 -10.82 -20.49
N ASN A 763 58.71 -10.44 -20.17
CA ASN A 763 58.24 -9.06 -19.98
C ASN A 763 57.18 -9.03 -18.86
N ASP A 764 56.67 -7.86 -18.50
CA ASP A 764 55.84 -7.70 -17.29
C ASP A 764 54.50 -8.43 -17.39
N ASP A 765 53.79 -8.32 -18.53
CA ASP A 765 52.63 -9.18 -18.86
C ASP A 765 52.99 -10.68 -18.84
N GLY A 766 54.21 -11.00 -19.26
CA GLY A 766 54.76 -12.35 -19.24
C GLY A 766 54.88 -12.87 -17.81
N LYS A 767 55.52 -12.13 -16.92
CA LYS A 767 55.66 -12.46 -15.49
C LYS A 767 54.29 -12.55 -14.81
N ALA A 768 53.39 -11.63 -15.14
CA ALA A 768 52.02 -11.58 -14.65
C ALA A 768 51.14 -12.78 -15.06
N ARG A 769 51.63 -13.68 -15.93
CA ARG A 769 50.93 -14.89 -16.38
C ARG A 769 51.74 -16.16 -16.17
N PHE A 770 53.03 -16.10 -16.43
CA PHE A 770 53.96 -17.23 -16.46
C PHE A 770 54.92 -17.27 -15.26
N GLY A 771 54.83 -16.32 -14.33
CA GLY A 771 55.71 -16.16 -13.18
C GLY A 771 57.06 -15.49 -13.51
N ASP A 772 57.75 -15.00 -12.48
CA ASP A 772 59.17 -14.65 -12.56
C ASP A 772 60.01 -15.93 -12.67
N PHE A 773 59.58 -17.03 -12.02
CA PHE A 773 60.17 -18.36 -12.19
C PHE A 773 59.19 -19.50 -11.93
N ILE A 774 59.23 -20.50 -12.81
CA ILE A 774 58.56 -21.79 -12.62
C ILE A 774 59.56 -22.93 -12.82
N GLY A 775 59.55 -23.91 -11.91
CA GLY A 775 60.22 -25.19 -12.04
C GLY A 775 59.21 -26.34 -12.00
N THR A 776 59.37 -27.35 -12.85
CA THR A 776 58.48 -28.52 -12.92
C THR A 776 59.30 -29.80 -13.00
N LEU A 777 58.99 -30.75 -12.10
CA LEU A 777 59.49 -32.13 -12.12
C LEU A 777 58.35 -33.04 -12.59
N SER A 778 58.57 -33.85 -13.62
CA SER A 778 57.58 -34.81 -14.13
C SER A 778 58.10 -36.24 -14.09
N PHE A 779 57.20 -37.18 -13.77
CA PHE A 779 57.42 -38.61 -13.90
C PHE A 779 56.25 -39.25 -14.64
N ASP A 780 56.50 -39.75 -15.84
CA ASP A 780 55.49 -40.36 -16.71
C ASP A 780 55.77 -41.86 -16.90
N ILE A 781 54.74 -42.69 -16.96
CA ILE A 781 54.81 -44.12 -17.32
C ILE A 781 53.94 -44.36 -18.55
N GLY A 782 54.50 -45.05 -19.55
CA GLY A 782 53.83 -45.42 -20.79
C GLY A 782 53.13 -46.78 -20.75
N TYR A 783 51.95 -46.85 -21.36
CA TYR A 783 51.12 -48.06 -21.37
C TYR A 783 50.85 -48.62 -22.78
N GLY A 784 50.89 -47.77 -23.82
CA GLY A 784 50.90 -48.17 -25.23
C GLY A 784 52.20 -48.84 -25.67
N GLY A 785 52.10 -49.86 -26.54
CA GLY A 785 53.23 -50.72 -26.92
C GLY A 785 53.95 -50.35 -28.23
N PRO A 786 54.90 -51.20 -28.69
CA PRO A 786 55.38 -52.42 -28.02
C PRO A 786 56.07 -52.13 -26.67
#